data_AF-A0A4Y8WMP9-F1
#
_entry.id   AF-A0A4Y8WMP9-F1
#
_cell.length_a   1.000
_cell.length_b   1.000
_cell.length_c   1.000
_cell.angle_alpha   90.00
_cell.angle_beta   90.00
_cell.angle_gamma   90.00
#
_symmetry.space_group_name_H-M   'P 1'
#
loop_
_entity.id
_entity.type
_entity.pdbx_description
1 polymer ?
#
loop_
_entity_poly.entity_id
_entity_poly.type
_entity_poly.pdbx_seq_one_letter_code
_entity_poly.pdbx_strand_id
1 'polypeptide(L)'
;MKYRMETVSAFKIMSRKFQIIDKNGYENIKGDFYQTYSEQLSQYVKDSNDVNDTLRDLSNLYPIHPATANLATYYARVVGSSSRSVFEFIGDNVAVRDFLDNEEFFSSKALITADYLWDFVLEIFSDNHIQYGAVTERYNSYKIQVENYGKQALAVFKGILLLNALNNVAGDETVTPSEENINNLFCGTSYEGDIDQILNWLNEQSIVQRAPGGLFSIQFTALPPKEIEQAKIQMREQFKLTSSIVNFGKETEKKFNSLIGRCSRPINKKFYSTSNNEAVLLNQIEKDYRQGKPWELFLSLFFGVNETEVSTLKDIAKRASSEPRFENVVFLVFDQPFGDDKYARFIEYMANAQCAASHSLLDQRTAHEKNATEMIRDWMNEVSRQNVSAFIRGNKQDYSSMRLGDVVSKELVLKIFNLGAESLDILRSKAPNTFWAKMNAKKIAQDILVATSLDEVIQKLQGPNIAIRYLLQDAVDENLKVKSDADTEHPLLKVNKFIEDKIRRADPTRDFNFADKFEDLTNPPYGIFPSYAGYTLFAYSLRQWIGKIYSIDGKPRLAQHLVDDIFETFKIWESGKNSNKVTFTFETKEAGQLCNLLVKTFRLNTLPSYKDISSLKDARWAVTKGYSKEKGYPLWVLKYVDGIKPELIPLIDKLYSVVTDVNINKNPALMSEAIELLNI
;
A
#
# COMPACT_ATOMS: atom_id res chain seq x y z
N MET A 1 -48.71 10.12 -10.03
CA MET A 1 -48.16 9.26 -8.96
C MET A 1 -48.88 7.92 -9.01
N LYS A 2 -48.20 6.83 -9.40
CA LYS A 2 -48.77 5.46 -9.27
C LYS A 2 -48.75 5.08 -7.79
N TYR A 3 -49.90 4.71 -7.22
CA TYR A 3 -50.02 4.19 -5.86
C TYR A 3 -49.11 2.96 -5.71
N ARG A 4 -48.21 2.97 -4.71
CA ARG A 4 -47.34 1.84 -4.37
C ARG A 4 -47.94 1.17 -3.15
N MET A 5 -48.39 -0.08 -3.29
CA MET A 5 -48.92 -0.86 -2.18
C MET A 5 -47.76 -1.30 -1.28
N GLU A 6 -47.85 -1.03 0.02
CA GLU A 6 -46.90 -1.54 1.01
C GLU A 6 -47.11 -3.05 1.23
N THR A 7 -46.03 -3.78 1.54
CA THR A 7 -46.03 -5.23 1.78
C THR A 7 -47.05 -5.65 2.85
N VAL A 8 -47.18 -4.84 3.89
CA VAL A 8 -48.16 -4.95 4.98
C VAL A 8 -49.61 -4.95 4.47
N SER A 9 -49.91 -4.10 3.48
CA SER A 9 -51.25 -4.03 2.89
C SER A 9 -51.53 -5.25 2.00
N ALA A 10 -50.51 -5.83 1.36
CA ALA A 10 -50.68 -6.96 0.47
C ALA A 10 -51.01 -8.25 1.22
N PHE A 11 -50.29 -8.60 2.29
CA PHE A 11 -50.58 -9.81 3.10
C PHE A 11 -51.99 -9.78 3.69
N LYS A 12 -52.39 -8.63 4.23
CA LYS A 12 -53.73 -8.41 4.80
C LYS A 12 -54.86 -8.56 3.78
N ILE A 13 -54.61 -8.19 2.54
CA ILE A 13 -55.56 -8.30 1.43
C ILE A 13 -55.64 -9.75 0.94
N MET A 14 -54.50 -10.42 0.81
CA MET A 14 -54.39 -11.81 0.38
C MET A 14 -55.04 -12.78 1.39
N SER A 15 -54.86 -12.56 2.70
CA SER A 15 -55.31 -13.50 3.74
C SER A 15 -56.83 -13.62 3.83
N ARG A 16 -57.56 -12.63 3.30
CA ARG A 16 -59.04 -12.65 3.25
C ARG A 16 -59.61 -13.56 2.16
N LYS A 17 -58.77 -14.13 1.28
CA LYS A 17 -59.24 -15.00 0.17
C LYS A 17 -59.44 -16.45 0.58
N PHE A 18 -58.80 -16.91 1.65
CA PHE A 18 -58.98 -18.27 2.12
C PHE A 18 -60.24 -18.39 2.98
N GLN A 19 -61.09 -19.34 2.63
CA GLN A 19 -62.20 -19.77 3.47
C GLN A 19 -61.79 -21.03 4.23
N ILE A 20 -61.60 -20.90 5.55
CA ILE A 20 -61.18 -22.01 6.40
C ILE A 20 -62.41 -22.77 6.90
N ILE A 21 -62.51 -24.06 6.55
CA ILE A 21 -63.60 -24.94 6.96
C ILE A 21 -63.31 -25.55 8.34
N ASP A 22 -62.17 -26.24 8.51
CA ASP A 22 -61.70 -26.73 9.81
C ASP A 22 -60.69 -25.77 10.45
N LYS A 23 -61.19 -24.93 11.35
CA LYS A 23 -60.35 -23.96 12.06
C LYS A 23 -59.32 -24.62 12.97
N ASN A 24 -59.65 -25.72 13.64
CA ASN A 24 -58.75 -26.30 14.64
C ASN A 24 -57.59 -27.04 13.97
N GLY A 25 -57.87 -27.83 12.92
CA GLY A 25 -56.84 -28.47 12.13
C GLY A 25 -55.92 -27.45 11.44
N TYR A 26 -56.51 -26.38 10.89
CA TYR A 26 -55.76 -25.30 10.25
C TYR A 26 -54.83 -24.58 11.22
N GLU A 27 -55.32 -24.16 12.40
CA GLU A 27 -54.49 -23.47 13.40
C GLU A 27 -53.35 -24.36 13.92
N ASN A 28 -53.56 -25.67 14.07
CA ASN A 28 -52.49 -26.59 14.49
C ASN A 28 -51.38 -26.70 13.44
N ILE A 29 -51.74 -26.99 12.18
CA ILE A 29 -50.75 -27.17 11.10
C ILE A 29 -50.02 -25.86 10.80
N LYS A 30 -50.76 -24.74 10.76
CA LYS A 30 -50.19 -23.40 10.64
C LYS A 30 -49.26 -23.11 11.83
N GLY A 31 -49.70 -23.35 13.06
CA GLY A 31 -48.91 -23.13 14.27
C GLY A 31 -47.57 -23.85 14.23
N ASP A 32 -47.57 -25.14 13.91
CA ASP A 32 -46.37 -25.97 13.78
C ASP A 32 -45.35 -25.37 12.80
N PHE A 33 -45.80 -24.97 11.60
CA PHE A 33 -44.92 -24.41 10.57
C PHE A 33 -44.32 -23.06 10.98
N TYR A 34 -45.17 -22.12 11.42
CA TYR A 34 -44.73 -20.76 11.75
C TYR A 34 -43.88 -20.70 13.04
N GLN A 35 -44.07 -21.65 13.96
CA GLN A 35 -43.19 -21.79 15.13
C GLN A 35 -41.81 -22.35 14.75
N THR A 36 -41.74 -23.26 13.79
CA THR A 36 -40.50 -23.91 13.37
C THR A 36 -39.59 -22.97 12.58
N TYR A 37 -40.16 -22.13 11.70
CA TYR A 37 -39.40 -21.25 10.79
C TYR A 37 -39.47 -19.76 11.18
N SER A 38 -39.68 -19.45 12.47
CA SER A 38 -39.94 -18.08 12.94
C SER A 38 -38.84 -17.07 12.58
N GLU A 39 -37.58 -17.52 12.54
CA GLU A 39 -36.42 -16.67 12.22
C GLU A 39 -36.45 -16.22 10.76
N GLN A 40 -36.64 -17.15 9.83
CA GLN A 40 -36.75 -16.89 8.39
C GLN A 40 -37.98 -16.06 8.05
N LEU A 41 -39.04 -16.12 8.85
CA LEU A 41 -40.27 -15.35 8.63
C LEU A 41 -40.15 -13.90 9.10
N SER A 42 -39.35 -13.65 10.13
CA SER A 42 -39.13 -12.32 10.68
C SER A 42 -38.53 -11.36 9.65
N GLN A 43 -37.77 -11.86 8.68
CA GLN A 43 -37.15 -11.05 7.63
C GLN A 43 -38.19 -10.35 6.73
N TYR A 44 -39.32 -11.00 6.43
CA TYR A 44 -40.35 -10.46 5.54
C TYR A 44 -41.24 -9.40 6.18
N VAL A 45 -41.14 -9.22 7.50
CA VAL A 45 -41.94 -8.27 8.28
C VAL A 45 -41.08 -7.19 8.96
N LYS A 46 -39.76 -7.25 8.82
CA LYS A 46 -38.77 -6.40 9.51
C LYS A 46 -39.00 -4.90 9.29
N ASP A 47 -39.42 -4.51 8.09
CA ASP A 47 -39.65 -3.11 7.72
C ASP A 47 -41.11 -2.67 7.88
N SER A 48 -41.94 -3.49 8.54
CA SER A 48 -43.34 -3.15 8.80
C SER A 48 -43.47 -2.19 9.98
N ASN A 49 -44.38 -1.21 9.84
CA ASN A 49 -44.80 -0.34 10.94
C ASN A 49 -45.55 -1.09 12.06
N ASP A 50 -46.10 -2.27 11.77
CA ASP A 50 -46.75 -3.16 12.75
C ASP A 50 -46.38 -4.62 12.50
N VAL A 51 -45.23 -5.02 13.06
CA VAL A 51 -44.61 -6.34 12.85
C VAL A 51 -45.53 -7.47 13.28
N ASN A 52 -46.25 -7.34 14.40
CA ASN A 52 -47.10 -8.41 14.95
C ASN A 52 -48.34 -8.65 14.08
N ASP A 53 -49.02 -7.58 13.66
CA ASP A 53 -50.17 -7.71 12.78
C ASP A 53 -49.75 -8.21 11.38
N THR A 54 -48.60 -7.78 10.87
CA THR A 54 -48.09 -8.23 9.57
C THR A 54 -47.72 -9.71 9.61
N LEU A 55 -47.09 -10.17 10.69
CA LEU A 55 -46.75 -11.58 10.87
C LEU A 55 -48.00 -12.43 11.00
N ARG A 56 -49.04 -11.93 11.68
CA ARG A 56 -50.34 -12.59 11.73
C ARG A 56 -51.00 -12.64 10.35
N ASP A 57 -50.98 -11.55 9.59
CA ASP A 57 -51.56 -11.51 8.23
C ASP A 57 -50.82 -12.45 7.28
N LEU A 58 -49.48 -12.51 7.35
CA LEU A 58 -48.65 -13.46 6.63
C LEU A 58 -48.98 -14.91 7.04
N SER A 59 -49.16 -15.18 8.34
CA SER A 59 -49.51 -16.52 8.83
C SER A 59 -50.82 -17.05 8.26
N ASN A 60 -51.81 -16.18 8.10
CA ASN A 60 -53.12 -16.52 7.55
C ASN A 60 -53.10 -16.77 6.03
N LEU A 61 -51.94 -16.71 5.37
CA LEU A 61 -51.77 -17.10 3.98
C LEU A 61 -51.47 -18.57 3.78
N TYR A 62 -51.24 -19.33 4.87
CA TYR A 62 -51.05 -20.77 4.79
C TYR A 62 -52.21 -21.42 3.98
N PRO A 63 -51.94 -22.25 2.95
CA PRO A 63 -50.69 -22.96 2.66
C PRO A 63 -49.72 -22.27 1.65
N ILE A 64 -49.84 -20.98 1.37
CA ILE A 64 -48.85 -20.26 0.55
C ILE A 64 -47.56 -20.10 1.34
N HIS A 65 -46.42 -20.49 0.73
CA HIS A 65 -45.12 -20.30 1.35
C HIS A 65 -44.83 -18.81 1.56
N PRO A 66 -44.37 -18.37 2.75
CA PRO A 66 -44.20 -16.94 3.05
C PRO A 66 -43.28 -16.17 2.09
N ALA A 67 -42.21 -16.83 1.62
CA ALA A 67 -41.36 -16.26 0.58
C ALA A 67 -42.10 -16.09 -0.77
N THR A 68 -42.97 -17.03 -1.15
CA THR A 68 -43.83 -16.91 -2.35
C THR A 68 -44.80 -15.74 -2.21
N ALA A 69 -45.40 -15.56 -1.03
CA ALA A 69 -46.28 -14.42 -0.75
C ALA A 69 -45.52 -13.09 -0.85
N ASN A 70 -44.28 -13.04 -0.38
CA ASN A 70 -43.41 -11.87 -0.52
C ASN A 70 -43.13 -11.58 -2.00
N LEU A 71 -42.72 -12.58 -2.79
CA LEU A 71 -42.49 -12.42 -4.23
C LEU A 71 -43.75 -11.99 -5.00
N ALA A 72 -44.92 -12.54 -4.68
CA ALA A 72 -46.20 -12.16 -5.28
C ALA A 72 -46.51 -10.67 -5.05
N THR A 73 -46.11 -10.14 -3.89
CA THR A 73 -46.28 -8.72 -3.56
C THR A 73 -45.39 -7.81 -4.43
N TYR A 74 -44.12 -8.18 -4.63
CA TYR A 74 -43.24 -7.45 -5.54
C TYR A 74 -43.72 -7.54 -6.99
N TYR A 75 -44.14 -8.72 -7.44
CA TYR A 75 -44.74 -8.90 -8.75
C TYR A 75 -45.91 -7.93 -9.00
N ALA A 76 -46.86 -7.85 -8.06
CA ALA A 76 -48.00 -6.95 -8.19
C ALA A 76 -47.63 -5.45 -8.17
N ARG A 77 -46.55 -5.09 -7.47
CA ARG A 77 -45.99 -3.73 -7.52
C ARG A 77 -45.42 -3.40 -8.89
N VAL A 78 -44.80 -4.37 -9.55
CA VAL A 78 -44.10 -4.16 -10.83
C VAL A 78 -45.07 -4.09 -12.01
N VAL A 79 -46.09 -4.96 -12.07
CA VAL A 79 -47.06 -4.99 -13.18
C VAL A 79 -48.04 -3.80 -13.14
N GLY A 80 -48.01 -2.99 -12.08
CA GLY A 80 -48.70 -1.69 -12.02
C GLY A 80 -50.22 -1.78 -11.88
N SER A 81 -50.77 -2.97 -11.65
CA SER A 81 -52.16 -3.22 -11.30
C SER A 81 -52.23 -3.71 -9.85
N SER A 82 -52.49 -2.77 -8.95
CA SER A 82 -52.64 -3.01 -7.51
C SER A 82 -53.80 -3.97 -7.23
N SER A 83 -53.61 -4.85 -6.25
CA SER A 83 -54.49 -5.93 -5.74
C SER A 83 -54.95 -6.99 -6.75
N ARG A 84 -55.35 -6.60 -7.97
CA ARG A 84 -55.87 -7.52 -8.99
C ARG A 84 -54.88 -8.62 -9.38
N SER A 85 -53.62 -8.29 -9.63
CA SER A 85 -52.60 -9.28 -10.04
C SER A 85 -52.34 -10.36 -8.98
N VAL A 86 -52.38 -9.98 -7.70
CA VAL A 86 -52.22 -10.92 -6.58
C VAL A 86 -53.48 -11.77 -6.42
N PHE A 87 -54.66 -11.17 -6.59
CA PHE A 87 -55.92 -11.90 -6.54
C PHE A 87 -56.10 -12.87 -7.70
N GLU A 88 -55.63 -12.53 -8.90
CA GLU A 88 -55.60 -13.44 -10.05
C GLU A 88 -54.65 -14.61 -9.79
N PHE A 89 -53.48 -14.38 -9.18
CA PHE A 89 -52.57 -15.46 -8.78
C PHE A 89 -53.21 -16.43 -7.76
N ILE A 90 -53.93 -15.94 -6.76
CA ILE A 90 -54.52 -16.82 -5.72
C ILE A 90 -55.85 -17.43 -6.17
N GLY A 91 -56.68 -16.67 -6.89
CA GLY A 91 -58.07 -17.05 -7.20
C GLY A 91 -58.29 -17.67 -8.58
N ASP A 92 -57.54 -17.22 -9.58
CA ASP A 92 -57.73 -17.61 -10.99
C ASP A 92 -56.62 -18.56 -11.50
N ASN A 93 -55.61 -18.84 -10.69
CA ASN A 93 -54.57 -19.82 -10.99
C ASN A 93 -55.11 -21.25 -10.81
N VAL A 94 -55.24 -21.97 -11.92
CA VAL A 94 -55.70 -23.37 -11.95
C VAL A 94 -54.82 -24.27 -11.08
N ALA A 95 -53.49 -24.08 -11.10
CA ALA A 95 -52.57 -24.90 -10.31
C ALA A 95 -52.73 -24.69 -8.80
N VAL A 96 -53.08 -23.47 -8.36
CA VAL A 96 -53.40 -23.20 -6.94
C VAL A 96 -54.73 -23.84 -6.56
N ARG A 97 -55.73 -23.82 -7.44
CA ARG A 97 -57.01 -24.48 -7.20
C ARG A 97 -56.84 -26.00 -7.10
N ASP A 98 -56.15 -26.61 -8.08
CA ASP A 98 -55.85 -28.04 -8.10
C ASP A 98 -55.03 -28.46 -6.87
N PHE A 99 -54.16 -27.58 -6.37
CA PHE A 99 -53.43 -27.81 -5.13
C PHE A 99 -54.36 -27.86 -3.91
N LEU A 100 -55.28 -26.90 -3.80
CA LEU A 100 -56.22 -26.81 -2.66
C LEU A 100 -57.26 -27.93 -2.66
N ASP A 101 -57.61 -28.47 -3.83
CA ASP A 101 -58.56 -29.58 -3.98
C ASP A 101 -57.92 -30.97 -3.78
N ASN A 102 -56.60 -31.05 -3.51
CA ASN A 102 -55.87 -32.31 -3.36
C ASN A 102 -55.60 -32.68 -1.89
N GLU A 103 -56.27 -33.73 -1.41
CA GLU A 103 -56.13 -34.23 -0.03
C GLU A 103 -54.72 -34.76 0.31
N GLU A 104 -53.94 -35.22 -0.68
CA GLU A 104 -52.57 -35.71 -0.48
C GLU A 104 -51.61 -34.57 -0.16
N PHE A 105 -51.78 -33.40 -0.79
CA PHE A 105 -51.02 -32.19 -0.46
C PHE A 105 -51.33 -31.68 0.94
N PHE A 106 -52.61 -31.73 1.34
CA PHE A 106 -52.99 -31.40 2.71
C PHE A 106 -52.33 -32.35 3.72
N SER A 107 -52.40 -33.67 3.46
CA SER A 107 -51.86 -34.70 4.36
C SER A 107 -50.34 -34.66 4.49
N SER A 108 -49.64 -34.31 3.41
CA SER A 108 -48.19 -34.15 3.39
C SER A 108 -47.70 -32.79 3.89
N LYS A 109 -48.62 -31.90 4.34
CA LYS A 109 -48.32 -30.51 4.73
C LYS A 109 -47.57 -29.75 3.63
N ALA A 110 -47.91 -30.00 2.36
CA ALA A 110 -47.28 -29.32 1.24
C ALA A 110 -47.60 -27.82 1.23
N LEU A 111 -46.77 -27.04 0.53
CA LEU A 111 -46.90 -25.58 0.43
C LEU A 111 -46.90 -25.13 -1.04
N ILE A 112 -47.55 -24.01 -1.31
CA ILE A 112 -47.50 -23.36 -2.62
C ILE A 112 -46.21 -22.54 -2.71
N THR A 113 -45.26 -23.06 -3.49
CA THR A 113 -43.88 -22.56 -3.62
C THR A 113 -43.69 -21.59 -4.79
N ALA A 114 -42.49 -20.99 -4.89
CA ALA A 114 -42.19 -19.92 -5.85
C ALA A 114 -42.34 -20.32 -7.33
N ASP A 115 -42.24 -21.61 -7.63
CA ASP A 115 -42.46 -22.18 -8.97
C ASP A 115 -43.91 -22.06 -9.45
N TYR A 116 -44.91 -22.16 -8.57
CA TYR A 116 -46.31 -21.88 -8.92
C TYR A 116 -46.50 -20.43 -9.36
N LEU A 117 -45.80 -19.50 -8.71
CA LEU A 117 -45.82 -18.09 -9.08
C LEU A 117 -45.09 -17.86 -10.40
N TRP A 118 -43.95 -18.50 -10.61
CA TRP A 118 -43.23 -18.45 -11.88
C TRP A 118 -44.12 -18.88 -13.07
N ASP A 119 -44.79 -20.04 -12.95
CA ASP A 119 -45.64 -20.56 -14.02
C ASP A 119 -46.82 -19.64 -14.34
N PHE A 120 -47.37 -18.98 -13.32
CA PHE A 120 -48.43 -17.98 -13.50
C PHE A 120 -47.94 -16.72 -14.23
N VAL A 121 -46.74 -16.24 -13.93
CA VAL A 121 -46.22 -14.97 -14.51
C VAL A 121 -45.46 -15.17 -15.82
N LEU A 122 -45.17 -16.41 -16.22
CA LEU A 122 -44.32 -16.73 -17.37
C LEU A 122 -44.82 -16.11 -18.67
N GLU A 123 -46.13 -16.14 -18.93
CA GLU A 123 -46.73 -15.55 -20.13
C GLU A 123 -46.52 -14.02 -20.15
N ILE A 124 -46.77 -13.38 -19.02
CA ILE A 124 -46.60 -11.92 -18.84
C ILE A 124 -45.12 -11.51 -18.97
N PHE A 125 -44.20 -12.32 -18.45
CA PHE A 125 -42.78 -12.09 -18.59
C PHE A 125 -42.31 -12.32 -20.03
N SER A 126 -42.91 -13.27 -20.73
CA SER A 126 -42.61 -13.55 -22.14
C SER A 126 -43.03 -12.40 -23.04
N ASP A 127 -44.15 -11.73 -22.75
CA ASP A 127 -44.61 -10.57 -23.53
C ASP A 127 -43.76 -9.30 -23.33
N ASN A 128 -43.01 -9.20 -22.22
CA ASN A 128 -42.16 -8.06 -21.90
C ASN A 128 -40.66 -8.43 -21.97
N HIS A 129 -40.20 -8.69 -23.20
CA HIS A 129 -38.82 -9.03 -23.51
C HIS A 129 -37.80 -7.98 -23.04
N ILE A 130 -38.19 -6.71 -22.94
CA ILE A 130 -37.29 -5.62 -22.51
C ILE A 130 -36.89 -5.78 -21.04
N GLN A 131 -37.83 -6.16 -20.17
CA GLN A 131 -37.56 -6.28 -18.72
C GLN A 131 -37.17 -7.69 -18.29
N TYR A 132 -37.70 -8.73 -18.95
CA TYR A 132 -37.56 -10.11 -18.50
C TYR A 132 -36.91 -11.05 -19.52
N GLY A 133 -36.50 -10.55 -20.69
CA GLY A 133 -35.97 -11.36 -21.80
C GLY A 133 -34.82 -12.29 -21.38
N ALA A 134 -33.84 -11.82 -20.61
CA ALA A 134 -32.72 -12.65 -20.18
C ALA A 134 -33.15 -13.85 -19.31
N VAL A 135 -34.18 -13.67 -18.48
CA VAL A 135 -34.68 -14.70 -17.58
C VAL A 135 -35.55 -15.69 -18.35
N THR A 136 -36.41 -15.21 -19.26
CA THR A 136 -37.25 -16.09 -20.10
C THR A 136 -36.43 -16.85 -21.15
N GLU A 137 -35.40 -16.24 -21.75
CA GLU A 137 -34.44 -16.93 -22.62
C GLU A 137 -33.66 -18.00 -21.86
N ARG A 138 -33.19 -17.71 -20.64
CA ARG A 138 -32.50 -18.68 -19.79
C ARG A 138 -33.40 -19.87 -19.48
N TYR A 139 -34.64 -19.60 -19.10
CA TYR A 139 -35.64 -20.64 -18.86
C TYR A 139 -35.83 -21.51 -20.12
N ASN A 140 -36.11 -20.90 -21.26
CA ASN A 140 -36.36 -21.64 -22.50
C ASN A 140 -35.16 -22.46 -22.97
N SER A 141 -33.94 -21.97 -22.74
CA SER A 141 -32.70 -22.65 -23.14
C SER A 141 -32.41 -23.90 -22.30
N TYR A 142 -32.75 -23.88 -21.01
CA TYR A 142 -32.33 -24.92 -20.07
C TYR A 142 -33.47 -25.72 -19.45
N LYS A 143 -34.76 -25.36 -19.67
CA LYS A 143 -35.91 -26.02 -19.03
C LYS A 143 -35.90 -27.55 -19.21
N ILE A 144 -35.61 -28.04 -20.42
CA ILE A 144 -35.60 -29.47 -20.72
C ILE A 144 -34.46 -30.16 -19.96
N GLN A 145 -33.28 -29.55 -19.92
CA GLN A 145 -32.12 -30.10 -19.23
C GLN A 145 -32.35 -30.17 -17.71
N VAL A 146 -32.91 -29.11 -17.14
CA VAL A 146 -33.21 -29.03 -15.69
C VAL A 146 -34.35 -29.98 -15.32
N GLU A 147 -35.39 -30.06 -16.14
CA GLU A 147 -36.51 -30.97 -15.94
C GLU A 147 -36.07 -32.45 -15.95
N ASN A 148 -35.13 -32.80 -16.84
CA ASN A 148 -34.53 -34.15 -16.87
C ASN A 148 -33.69 -34.48 -15.63
N TYR A 149 -33.13 -33.48 -14.94
CA TYR A 149 -32.38 -33.70 -13.70
C TYR A 149 -33.32 -33.97 -12.52
N GLY A 150 -34.47 -33.29 -12.46
CA GLY A 150 -35.51 -33.60 -11.49
C GLY A 150 -36.51 -32.46 -11.29
N LYS A 151 -37.69 -32.80 -10.75
CA LYS A 151 -38.76 -31.83 -10.46
C LYS A 151 -38.32 -30.78 -9.42
N GLN A 152 -37.55 -31.20 -8.42
CA GLN A 152 -36.98 -30.33 -7.39
C GLN A 152 -36.04 -29.29 -8.00
N ALA A 153 -35.17 -29.71 -8.92
CA ALA A 153 -34.26 -28.81 -9.60
C ALA A 153 -35.00 -27.81 -10.51
N LEU A 154 -36.08 -28.24 -11.16
CA LEU A 154 -36.92 -27.35 -11.94
C LEU A 154 -37.60 -26.29 -11.05
N ALA A 155 -38.10 -26.67 -9.88
CA ALA A 155 -38.70 -25.73 -8.94
C ALA A 155 -37.68 -24.70 -8.43
N VAL A 156 -36.50 -25.15 -8.00
CA VAL A 156 -35.41 -24.27 -7.55
C VAL A 156 -34.95 -23.34 -8.68
N PHE A 157 -34.78 -23.85 -9.89
CA PHE A 157 -34.41 -23.05 -11.06
C PHE A 157 -35.44 -21.95 -11.35
N LYS A 158 -36.74 -22.27 -11.33
CA LYS A 158 -37.83 -21.29 -11.46
C LYS A 158 -37.78 -20.22 -10.35
N GLY A 159 -37.49 -20.62 -9.11
CA GLY A 159 -37.30 -19.70 -7.99
C GLY A 159 -36.15 -18.71 -8.21
N ILE A 160 -34.99 -19.19 -8.66
CA ILE A 160 -33.83 -18.34 -9.00
C ILE A 160 -34.16 -17.35 -10.11
N LEU A 161 -34.85 -17.82 -11.15
CA LEU A 161 -35.30 -16.98 -12.27
C LEU A 161 -36.24 -15.87 -11.78
N LEU A 162 -37.17 -16.21 -10.88
CA LEU A 162 -38.11 -15.25 -10.31
C LEU A 162 -37.43 -14.20 -9.41
N LEU A 163 -36.46 -14.61 -8.58
CA LEU A 163 -35.62 -13.67 -7.82
C LEU A 163 -34.88 -12.71 -8.74
N ASN A 164 -34.26 -13.24 -9.80
CA ASN A 164 -33.58 -12.40 -10.80
C ASN A 164 -34.56 -11.42 -11.46
N ALA A 165 -35.72 -11.87 -11.92
CA ALA A 165 -36.72 -11.02 -12.56
C ALA A 165 -37.19 -9.88 -11.65
N LEU A 166 -37.44 -10.16 -10.38
CA LEU A 166 -37.97 -9.18 -9.42
C LEU A 166 -36.88 -8.29 -8.83
N ASN A 167 -35.66 -8.79 -8.61
CA ASN A 167 -34.53 -8.02 -8.09
C ASN A 167 -34.19 -6.81 -8.97
N ASN A 168 -34.24 -7.01 -10.30
CA ASN A 168 -33.96 -5.96 -11.28
C ASN A 168 -34.94 -4.77 -11.19
N VAL A 169 -36.11 -4.95 -10.59
CA VAL A 169 -37.16 -3.93 -10.53
C VAL A 169 -37.44 -3.44 -9.12
N ALA A 170 -37.29 -4.30 -8.10
CA ALA A 170 -37.62 -3.98 -6.72
C ALA A 170 -36.46 -3.35 -5.94
N GLY A 171 -35.21 -3.80 -6.17
CA GLY A 171 -34.02 -3.34 -5.44
C GLY A 171 -34.06 -3.61 -3.94
N ASP A 172 -34.64 -4.74 -3.52
CA ASP A 172 -34.87 -5.12 -2.12
C ASP A 172 -34.03 -6.36 -1.74
N GLU A 173 -33.51 -6.40 -0.51
CA GLU A 173 -32.65 -7.48 -0.04
C GLU A 173 -33.38 -8.84 -0.08
N THR A 174 -34.70 -8.87 0.16
CA THR A 174 -35.50 -10.10 0.21
C THR A 174 -35.73 -10.77 -1.15
N VAL A 175 -35.46 -10.07 -2.25
CA VAL A 175 -35.57 -10.60 -3.62
C VAL A 175 -34.22 -10.77 -4.31
N THR A 176 -33.12 -10.47 -3.61
CA THR A 176 -31.77 -10.66 -4.16
C THR A 176 -31.53 -12.16 -4.41
N PRO A 177 -30.98 -12.58 -5.56
CA PRO A 177 -30.74 -14.00 -5.86
C PRO A 177 -29.50 -14.55 -5.11
N SER A 178 -29.47 -14.44 -3.79
CA SER A 178 -28.44 -15.01 -2.90
C SER A 178 -28.77 -16.45 -2.50
N GLU A 179 -27.75 -17.23 -2.13
CA GLU A 179 -27.93 -18.57 -1.55
C GLU A 179 -28.89 -18.57 -0.37
N GLU A 180 -28.79 -17.57 0.50
CA GLU A 180 -29.70 -17.41 1.65
C GLU A 180 -31.15 -17.26 1.20
N ASN A 181 -31.43 -16.36 0.25
CA ASN A 181 -32.79 -16.15 -0.24
C ASN A 181 -33.32 -17.34 -1.02
N ILE A 182 -32.47 -18.06 -1.77
CA ILE A 182 -32.89 -19.26 -2.48
C ILE A 182 -33.25 -20.38 -1.49
N ASN A 183 -32.47 -20.55 -0.42
CA ASN A 183 -32.83 -21.46 0.67
C ASN A 183 -34.16 -21.05 1.33
N ASN A 184 -34.34 -19.76 1.59
CA ASN A 184 -35.57 -19.21 2.15
C ASN A 184 -36.79 -19.39 1.25
N LEU A 185 -36.66 -19.54 -0.08
CA LEU A 185 -37.81 -19.78 -0.96
C LEU A 185 -38.52 -21.11 -0.70
N PHE A 186 -37.80 -22.08 -0.13
CA PHE A 186 -38.23 -23.47 -0.06
C PHE A 186 -38.05 -24.09 1.33
N CYS A 187 -37.84 -23.28 2.37
CA CYS A 187 -37.73 -23.78 3.73
C CYS A 187 -39.05 -24.44 4.20
N GLY A 188 -38.93 -25.55 4.93
CA GLY A 188 -40.06 -26.36 5.35
C GLY A 188 -40.85 -27.03 4.22
N THR A 189 -40.27 -27.10 3.02
CA THR A 189 -40.81 -27.87 1.90
C THR A 189 -40.00 -29.15 1.67
N SER A 190 -40.54 -30.07 0.87
CA SER A 190 -39.80 -31.28 0.46
C SER A 190 -38.51 -30.99 -0.33
N TYR A 191 -38.29 -29.75 -0.78
CA TYR A 191 -37.12 -29.36 -1.56
C TYR A 191 -35.92 -28.93 -0.70
N GLU A 192 -36.14 -28.58 0.58
CA GLU A 192 -35.14 -27.96 1.46
C GLU A 192 -33.83 -28.75 1.54
N GLY A 193 -33.91 -30.09 1.62
CA GLY A 193 -32.74 -30.95 1.74
C GLY A 193 -31.85 -31.03 0.49
N ASP A 194 -32.39 -30.70 -0.69
CA ASP A 194 -31.70 -30.89 -1.98
C ASP A 194 -31.12 -29.59 -2.55
N ILE A 195 -31.41 -28.42 -1.94
CA ILE A 195 -31.09 -27.09 -2.50
C ILE A 195 -29.59 -26.94 -2.78
N ASP A 196 -28.73 -27.24 -1.80
CA ASP A 196 -27.28 -27.07 -1.96
C ASP A 196 -26.71 -27.94 -3.09
N GLN A 197 -27.19 -29.18 -3.22
CA GLN A 197 -26.81 -30.07 -4.31
C GLN A 197 -27.27 -29.52 -5.67
N ILE A 198 -28.51 -29.02 -5.75
CA ILE A 198 -29.05 -28.43 -6.97
C ILE A 198 -28.28 -27.16 -7.35
N LEU A 199 -27.96 -26.29 -6.39
CA LEU A 199 -27.21 -25.05 -6.62
C LEU A 199 -25.79 -25.32 -7.12
N ASN A 200 -25.13 -26.33 -6.58
CA ASN A 200 -23.82 -26.76 -7.06
C ASN A 200 -23.91 -27.30 -8.49
N TRP A 201 -24.90 -28.16 -8.77
CA TRP A 201 -25.13 -28.71 -10.10
C TRP A 201 -25.44 -27.63 -11.15
N LEU A 202 -26.32 -26.67 -10.84
CA LEU A 202 -26.64 -25.55 -11.74
C LEU A 202 -25.41 -24.71 -12.08
N ASN A 203 -24.50 -24.52 -11.10
CA ASN A 203 -23.25 -23.78 -11.29
C ASN A 203 -22.24 -24.59 -12.12
N GLU A 204 -22.05 -25.87 -11.83
CA GLU A 204 -21.16 -26.77 -12.58
C GLU A 204 -21.57 -26.91 -14.04
N GLN A 205 -22.87 -27.04 -14.31
CA GLN A 205 -23.41 -27.12 -15.67
C GLN A 205 -23.51 -25.76 -16.37
N SER A 206 -23.07 -24.67 -15.73
CA SER A 206 -23.17 -23.30 -16.25
C SER A 206 -24.59 -22.88 -16.66
N ILE A 207 -25.61 -23.45 -16.02
CA ILE A 207 -27.02 -23.11 -16.23
C ILE A 207 -27.30 -21.76 -15.56
N VAL A 208 -26.98 -21.65 -14.26
CA VAL A 208 -26.89 -20.38 -13.52
C VAL A 208 -25.61 -20.40 -12.69
N GLN A 209 -24.70 -19.48 -12.99
CA GLN A 209 -23.39 -19.45 -12.36
C GLN A 209 -23.44 -18.73 -11.01
N ARG A 210 -22.67 -19.26 -10.04
CA ARG A 210 -22.45 -18.67 -8.72
C ARG A 210 -21.36 -17.60 -8.81
N ALA A 211 -21.77 -16.34 -8.66
CA ALA A 211 -20.90 -15.17 -8.58
C ALA A 211 -20.30 -15.02 -7.16
N PRO A 212 -19.22 -14.24 -6.98
CA PRO A 212 -18.64 -13.95 -5.66
C PRO A 212 -19.70 -13.45 -4.68
N GLY A 213 -19.63 -13.90 -3.43
CA GLY A 213 -20.65 -13.60 -2.40
C GLY A 213 -21.89 -14.50 -2.43
N GLY A 214 -21.90 -15.60 -3.20
CA GLY A 214 -23.00 -16.57 -3.20
C GLY A 214 -24.23 -16.10 -3.99
N LEU A 215 -24.02 -15.30 -5.04
CA LEU A 215 -25.08 -14.72 -5.86
C LEU A 215 -25.30 -15.53 -7.15
N PHE A 216 -26.53 -15.97 -7.39
CA PHE A 216 -26.97 -16.65 -8.62
C PHE A 216 -27.60 -15.65 -9.58
N SER A 217 -26.85 -14.61 -9.94
CA SER A 217 -27.33 -13.53 -10.82
C SER A 217 -27.23 -13.91 -12.31
N ILE A 218 -28.32 -13.70 -13.05
CA ILE A 218 -28.36 -13.85 -14.51
C ILE A 218 -28.12 -12.47 -15.11
N GLN A 219 -26.92 -12.28 -15.65
CA GLN A 219 -26.55 -11.02 -16.28
C GLN A 219 -27.21 -10.90 -17.66
N PHE A 220 -27.90 -9.77 -17.90
CA PHE A 220 -28.46 -9.43 -19.21
C PHE A 220 -27.34 -9.14 -20.20
N THR A 221 -26.88 -10.15 -20.94
CA THR A 221 -25.97 -9.90 -22.05
C THR A 221 -26.55 -10.49 -23.32
N ALA A 222 -27.15 -9.61 -24.13
CA ALA A 222 -27.44 -9.86 -25.55
C ALA A 222 -26.14 -9.76 -26.40
N LEU A 223 -25.00 -10.19 -25.85
CA LEU A 223 -23.69 -10.07 -26.50
C LEU A 223 -23.42 -11.31 -27.36
N PRO A 224 -22.97 -11.16 -28.62
CA PRO A 224 -22.74 -12.29 -29.51
C PRO A 224 -21.68 -13.27 -28.95
N PRO A 225 -21.97 -14.57 -28.80
CA PRO A 225 -21.04 -15.55 -28.24
C PRO A 225 -19.70 -15.64 -28.98
N LYS A 226 -19.70 -15.41 -30.31
CA LYS A 226 -18.48 -15.42 -31.13
C LYS A 226 -17.54 -14.25 -30.79
N GLU A 227 -18.07 -13.08 -30.47
CA GLU A 227 -17.26 -11.91 -30.11
C GLU A 227 -16.62 -12.10 -28.74
N ILE A 228 -17.36 -12.68 -27.80
CA ILE A 228 -16.85 -13.01 -26.46
C ILE A 228 -15.69 -14.00 -26.56
N GLU A 229 -15.81 -15.06 -27.37
CA GLU A 229 -14.72 -16.03 -27.53
C GLU A 229 -13.46 -15.41 -28.18
N GLN A 230 -13.62 -14.50 -29.14
CA GLN A 230 -12.50 -13.73 -29.68
C GLN A 230 -11.85 -12.81 -28.63
N ALA A 231 -12.67 -12.14 -27.81
CA ALA A 231 -12.20 -11.32 -26.72
C ALA A 231 -11.46 -12.15 -25.66
N LYS A 232 -11.92 -13.37 -25.32
CA LYS A 232 -11.21 -14.28 -24.40
C LYS A 232 -9.81 -14.61 -24.90
N ILE A 233 -9.61 -14.84 -26.20
CA ILE A 233 -8.28 -15.08 -26.77
C ILE A 233 -7.37 -13.86 -26.57
N GLN A 234 -7.88 -12.65 -26.85
CA GLN A 234 -7.12 -11.42 -26.66
C GLN A 234 -6.77 -11.17 -25.19
N MET A 235 -7.73 -11.40 -24.28
CA MET A 235 -7.51 -11.25 -22.84
C MET A 235 -6.50 -12.27 -22.31
N ARG A 236 -6.48 -13.51 -22.81
CA ARG A 236 -5.45 -14.49 -22.44
C ARG A 236 -4.05 -14.04 -22.82
N GLU A 237 -3.89 -13.39 -23.99
CA GLU A 237 -2.59 -12.82 -24.37
C GLU A 237 -2.22 -11.61 -23.50
N GLN A 238 -3.17 -10.71 -23.22
CA GLN A 238 -2.93 -9.54 -22.36
C GLN A 238 -2.59 -9.91 -20.92
N PHE A 239 -3.30 -10.90 -20.36
CA PHE A 239 -3.14 -11.40 -19.00
C PHE A 239 -2.44 -12.76 -18.97
N LYS A 240 -1.48 -12.96 -19.88
CA LYS A 240 -0.69 -14.19 -19.96
C LYS A 240 0.12 -14.45 -18.70
N LEU A 241 0.68 -13.40 -18.11
CA LEU A 241 1.52 -13.48 -16.92
C LEU A 241 0.70 -13.11 -15.67
N THR A 242 0.88 -13.84 -14.58
CA THR A 242 0.24 -13.52 -13.29
C THR A 242 0.61 -12.11 -12.81
N SER A 243 1.79 -11.59 -13.18
CA SER A 243 2.19 -10.21 -12.94
C SER A 243 1.19 -9.20 -13.50
N SER A 244 0.56 -9.48 -14.65
CA SER A 244 -0.46 -8.62 -15.24
C SER A 244 -1.76 -8.60 -14.43
N ILE A 245 -2.08 -9.71 -13.75
CA ILE A 245 -3.27 -9.84 -12.89
C ILE A 245 -3.04 -9.10 -11.57
N VAL A 246 -1.90 -9.33 -10.90
CA VAL A 246 -1.60 -8.67 -9.61
C VAL A 246 -1.41 -7.17 -9.75
N ASN A 247 -0.98 -6.68 -10.91
CA ASN A 247 -0.88 -5.25 -11.22
C ASN A 247 -2.19 -4.67 -11.82
N PHE A 248 -3.24 -5.48 -11.97
CA PHE A 248 -4.55 -5.00 -12.39
C PHE A 248 -5.25 -4.27 -11.23
N GLY A 249 -5.63 -3.01 -11.45
CA GLY A 249 -6.26 -2.19 -10.43
C GLY A 249 -5.30 -1.85 -9.27
N LYS A 250 -5.86 -1.66 -8.06
CA LYS A 250 -5.11 -1.25 -6.85
C LYS A 250 -5.27 -2.20 -5.66
N GLU A 251 -6.00 -3.31 -5.81
CA GLU A 251 -6.38 -4.15 -4.67
C GLU A 251 -5.19 -4.90 -4.07
N THR A 252 -4.30 -5.44 -4.90
CA THR A 252 -3.03 -6.04 -4.46
C THR A 252 -2.20 -5.03 -3.67
N GLU A 253 -2.02 -3.82 -4.21
CA GLU A 253 -1.23 -2.76 -3.56
C GLU A 253 -1.85 -2.34 -2.22
N LYS A 254 -3.17 -2.14 -2.17
CA LYS A 254 -3.91 -1.82 -0.93
C LYS A 254 -3.74 -2.92 0.11
N LYS A 255 -3.92 -4.20 -0.26
CA LYS A 255 -3.75 -5.32 0.67
C LYS A 255 -2.32 -5.37 1.18
N PHE A 256 -1.33 -5.24 0.30
CA PHE A 256 0.08 -5.32 0.71
C PHE A 256 0.50 -4.17 1.62
N ASN A 257 0.03 -2.95 1.33
CA ASN A 257 0.21 -1.79 2.22
C ASN A 257 -0.42 -2.05 3.61
N SER A 258 -1.56 -2.74 3.66
CA SER A 258 -2.19 -3.14 4.91
C SER A 258 -1.43 -4.26 5.64
N LEU A 259 -0.86 -5.24 4.93
CA LEU A 259 -0.15 -6.39 5.52
C LEU A 259 1.22 -6.03 6.07
N ILE A 260 2.00 -5.24 5.31
CA ILE A 260 3.29 -4.75 5.79
C ILE A 260 3.08 -3.68 6.86
N GLY A 261 2.05 -2.83 6.70
CA GLY A 261 1.85 -1.68 7.56
C GLY A 261 3.01 -0.69 7.44
N ARG A 262 3.44 -0.13 8.57
CA ARG A 262 4.52 0.87 8.63
C ARG A 262 5.82 0.20 9.04
N CYS A 263 6.89 0.47 8.28
CA CYS A 263 8.23 -0.04 8.50
C CYS A 263 9.16 1.07 9.00
N SER A 264 10.29 0.70 9.62
CA SER A 264 11.33 1.63 10.08
C SER A 264 12.05 2.37 8.95
N ARG A 265 11.78 2.00 7.69
CA ARG A 265 12.32 2.65 6.50
C ARG A 265 11.34 2.60 5.32
N PRO A 266 11.55 3.45 4.30
CA PRO A 266 10.80 3.36 3.05
C PRO A 266 10.97 2.00 2.37
N ILE A 267 9.89 1.47 1.80
CA ILE A 267 9.86 0.18 1.11
C ILE A 267 9.60 0.41 -0.38
N ASN A 268 10.49 -0.12 -1.20
CA ASN A 268 10.29 -0.24 -2.64
C ASN A 268 9.86 -1.67 -2.94
N LYS A 269 8.63 -1.85 -3.41
CA LYS A 269 8.06 -3.17 -3.67
C LYS A 269 7.59 -3.28 -5.10
N LYS A 270 7.80 -4.44 -5.70
CA LYS A 270 7.39 -4.76 -7.06
C LYS A 270 6.78 -6.16 -7.10
N PHE A 271 5.74 -6.31 -7.92
CA PHE A 271 4.99 -7.55 -8.07
C PHE A 271 5.41 -8.23 -9.37
N TYR A 272 5.87 -9.48 -9.27
CA TYR A 272 6.34 -10.28 -10.40
C TYR A 272 5.69 -11.67 -10.40
N SER A 273 5.87 -12.36 -11.52
CA SER A 273 5.49 -13.75 -11.74
C SER A 273 6.55 -14.43 -12.58
N THR A 274 6.26 -15.66 -13.03
CA THR A 274 6.99 -16.29 -14.13
C THR A 274 7.02 -15.36 -15.36
N SER A 275 8.03 -15.54 -16.21
CA SER A 275 8.20 -14.81 -17.47
C SER A 275 8.58 -15.78 -18.58
N ASN A 276 8.82 -15.29 -19.80
CA ASN A 276 9.24 -16.11 -20.94
C ASN A 276 10.47 -16.96 -20.62
N ASN A 277 11.41 -16.39 -19.86
CA ASN A 277 12.52 -17.10 -19.25
C ASN A 277 12.99 -16.37 -18.00
N GLU A 278 13.80 -17.06 -17.19
CA GLU A 278 14.34 -16.55 -15.94
C GLU A 278 15.24 -15.30 -16.13
N ALA A 279 16.08 -15.27 -17.17
CA ALA A 279 17.00 -14.15 -17.38
C ALA A 279 16.26 -12.82 -17.59
N VAL A 280 15.12 -12.84 -18.29
CA VAL A 280 14.27 -11.66 -18.48
C VAL A 280 13.70 -11.18 -17.14
N LEU A 281 13.18 -12.09 -16.32
CA LEU A 281 12.66 -11.78 -14.99
C LEU A 281 13.75 -11.16 -14.11
N LEU A 282 14.92 -11.79 -14.02
CA LEU A 282 16.03 -11.31 -13.19
C LEU A 282 16.57 -9.96 -13.66
N ASN A 283 16.68 -9.73 -14.98
CA ASN A 283 17.10 -8.44 -15.52
C ASN A 283 16.10 -7.33 -15.19
N GLN A 284 14.80 -7.64 -15.21
CA GLN A 284 13.76 -6.69 -14.83
C GLN A 284 13.85 -6.33 -13.34
N ILE A 285 14.03 -7.33 -12.46
CA ILE A 285 14.23 -7.12 -11.01
C ILE A 285 15.48 -6.27 -10.75
N GLU A 286 16.60 -6.57 -11.43
CA GLU A 286 17.84 -5.82 -11.30
C GLU A 286 17.67 -4.36 -11.72
N LYS A 287 16.97 -4.12 -12.83
CA LYS A 287 16.66 -2.76 -13.30
C LYS A 287 15.79 -2.01 -12.31
N ASP A 288 14.73 -2.62 -11.81
CA ASP A 288 13.83 -2.01 -10.83
C ASP A 288 14.54 -1.71 -9.51
N TYR A 289 15.42 -2.60 -9.06
CA TYR A 289 16.26 -2.41 -7.89
C TYR A 289 17.20 -1.21 -8.06
N ARG A 290 17.91 -1.13 -9.20
CA ARG A 290 18.83 -0.02 -9.52
C ARG A 290 18.12 1.33 -9.70
N GLN A 291 16.83 1.33 -10.05
CA GLN A 291 16.02 2.56 -10.13
C GLN A 291 15.52 3.03 -8.76
N GLY A 292 15.49 2.14 -7.77
CA GLY A 292 15.15 2.45 -6.39
C GLY A 292 16.19 3.32 -5.70
N LYS A 293 15.86 3.82 -4.50
CA LYS A 293 16.84 4.51 -3.67
C LYS A 293 17.67 3.52 -2.86
N PRO A 294 18.97 3.77 -2.65
CA PRO A 294 19.86 2.81 -1.97
C PRO A 294 19.48 2.56 -0.50
N TRP A 295 18.77 3.50 0.13
CA TRP A 295 18.24 3.37 1.49
C TRP A 295 16.85 2.71 1.55
N GLU A 296 16.22 2.38 0.43
CA GLU A 296 14.94 1.67 0.43
C GLU A 296 15.15 0.18 0.67
N LEU A 297 14.25 -0.44 1.42
CA LEU A 297 14.16 -1.89 1.43
C LEU A 297 13.47 -2.33 0.14
N PHE A 298 14.20 -3.04 -0.72
CA PHE A 298 13.64 -3.57 -1.97
C PHE A 298 13.04 -4.97 -1.76
N LEU A 299 11.75 -5.10 -2.04
CA LEU A 299 10.98 -6.34 -1.94
C LEU A 299 10.50 -6.79 -3.34
N SER A 300 11.00 -7.94 -3.79
CA SER A 300 10.54 -8.64 -4.98
C SER A 300 9.45 -9.64 -4.60
N LEU A 301 8.20 -9.33 -4.93
CA LEU A 301 7.03 -10.10 -4.51
C LEU A 301 6.57 -11.01 -5.65
N PHE A 302 6.62 -12.33 -5.46
CA PHE A 302 6.34 -13.34 -6.47
C PHE A 302 4.98 -14.00 -6.25
N PHE A 303 4.20 -14.09 -7.33
CA PHE A 303 2.89 -14.71 -7.38
C PHE A 303 2.80 -15.63 -8.60
N GLY A 304 2.21 -16.82 -8.42
CA GLY A 304 1.95 -17.77 -9.49
C GLY A 304 0.46 -18.02 -9.72
N VAL A 305 0.10 -18.48 -10.91
CA VAL A 305 -1.29 -18.89 -11.22
C VAL A 305 -1.60 -20.27 -10.65
N ASN A 306 -0.61 -21.15 -10.52
CA ASN A 306 -0.75 -22.50 -9.98
C ASN A 306 0.51 -22.93 -9.21
N GLU A 307 0.46 -24.10 -8.57
CA GLU A 307 1.54 -24.63 -7.73
C GLU A 307 2.85 -24.85 -8.50
N THR A 308 2.78 -25.18 -9.79
CA THR A 308 3.96 -25.38 -10.65
C THR A 308 4.73 -24.07 -10.82
N GLU A 309 4.01 -22.97 -11.08
CA GLU A 309 4.62 -21.64 -11.16
C GLU A 309 5.19 -21.19 -9.81
N VAL A 310 4.47 -21.42 -8.71
CA VAL A 310 4.96 -21.09 -7.36
C VAL A 310 6.26 -21.83 -7.05
N SER A 311 6.34 -23.14 -7.36
CA SER A 311 7.57 -23.92 -7.20
C SER A 311 8.72 -23.36 -8.05
N THR A 312 8.44 -23.03 -9.32
CA THR A 312 9.43 -22.45 -10.23
C THR A 312 9.97 -21.12 -9.68
N LEU A 313 9.09 -20.27 -9.15
CA LEU A 313 9.45 -19.00 -8.55
C LEU A 313 10.29 -19.16 -7.27
N LYS A 314 10.03 -20.19 -6.46
CA LYS A 314 10.88 -20.54 -5.30
C LYS A 314 12.28 -20.94 -5.74
N ASP A 315 12.42 -21.73 -6.80
CA ASP A 315 13.72 -22.15 -7.32
C ASP A 315 14.51 -20.99 -7.93
N ILE A 316 13.84 -20.08 -8.64
CA ILE A 316 14.44 -18.83 -9.13
C ILE A 316 14.88 -17.96 -7.97
N ALA A 317 14.00 -17.71 -6.98
CA ALA A 317 14.32 -16.88 -5.82
C ALA A 317 15.50 -17.43 -5.01
N LYS A 318 15.58 -18.75 -4.82
CA LYS A 318 16.70 -19.42 -4.14
C LYS A 318 18.03 -19.16 -4.84
N ARG A 319 18.09 -19.36 -6.17
CA ARG A 319 19.29 -19.13 -6.97
C ARG A 319 19.66 -17.65 -7.01
N ALA A 320 18.71 -16.79 -7.36
CA ALA A 320 18.91 -15.35 -7.46
C ALA A 320 19.37 -14.72 -6.13
N SER A 321 18.79 -15.13 -5.00
CA SER A 321 19.18 -14.61 -3.68
C SER A 321 20.62 -14.94 -3.27
N SER A 322 21.28 -15.88 -3.95
CA SER A 322 22.67 -16.24 -3.73
C SER A 322 23.64 -15.47 -4.64
N GLU A 323 23.14 -14.69 -5.60
CA GLU A 323 23.96 -13.92 -6.53
C GLU A 323 24.36 -12.56 -5.93
N PRO A 324 25.62 -12.11 -6.09
CA PRO A 324 26.09 -10.84 -5.53
C PRO A 324 25.28 -9.61 -5.97
N ARG A 325 24.77 -9.61 -7.21
CA ARG A 325 23.94 -8.50 -7.73
C ARG A 325 22.59 -8.33 -7.00
N PHE A 326 22.16 -9.34 -6.25
CA PHE A 326 20.91 -9.36 -5.49
C PHE A 326 21.13 -9.48 -3.97
N GLU A 327 22.35 -9.21 -3.48
CA GLU A 327 22.71 -9.33 -2.06
C GLU A 327 21.78 -8.56 -1.10
N ASN A 328 21.21 -7.45 -1.59
CA ASN A 328 20.32 -6.56 -0.85
C ASN A 328 18.88 -6.56 -1.39
N VAL A 329 18.50 -7.59 -2.15
CA VAL A 329 17.12 -7.81 -2.62
C VAL A 329 16.48 -8.92 -1.79
N VAL A 330 15.29 -8.63 -1.26
CA VAL A 330 14.48 -9.66 -0.58
C VAL A 330 13.48 -10.23 -1.58
N PHE A 331 13.54 -11.53 -1.81
CA PHE A 331 12.54 -12.23 -2.62
C PHE A 331 11.49 -12.85 -1.69
N LEU A 332 10.22 -12.54 -1.92
CA LEU A 332 9.08 -13.08 -1.17
C LEU A 332 8.18 -13.84 -2.14
N VAL A 333 8.06 -15.16 -1.97
CA VAL A 333 7.22 -16.02 -2.80
C VAL A 333 6.00 -16.44 -2.01
N PHE A 334 4.81 -16.08 -2.49
CA PHE A 334 3.55 -16.40 -1.83
C PHE A 334 3.07 -17.80 -2.20
N ASP A 335 2.70 -18.58 -1.17
CA ASP A 335 2.34 -19.99 -1.35
C ASP A 335 0.94 -20.17 -1.93
N GLN A 336 0.06 -19.18 -1.84
CA GLN A 336 -1.30 -19.25 -2.37
C GLN A 336 -1.33 -18.83 -3.85
N PRO A 337 -1.46 -19.77 -4.80
CA PRO A 337 -1.63 -19.43 -6.20
C PRO A 337 -3.00 -18.79 -6.46
N PHE A 338 -3.17 -18.15 -7.62
CA PHE A 338 -4.45 -17.61 -8.05
C PHE A 338 -5.49 -18.71 -8.35
N GLY A 339 -5.07 -19.81 -8.96
CA GLY A 339 -5.90 -20.94 -9.38
C GLY A 339 -6.32 -20.84 -10.84
N ASP A 340 -6.24 -21.96 -11.58
CA ASP A 340 -6.57 -22.02 -13.00
C ASP A 340 -8.06 -21.70 -13.28
N ASP A 341 -8.97 -22.14 -12.40
CA ASP A 341 -10.40 -21.85 -12.52
C ASP A 341 -10.71 -20.36 -12.29
N LYS A 342 -10.06 -19.75 -11.30
CA LYS A 342 -10.17 -18.31 -11.04
C LYS A 342 -9.55 -17.51 -12.18
N TYR A 343 -8.47 -18.00 -12.77
CA TYR A 343 -7.88 -17.42 -13.98
C TYR A 343 -8.85 -17.45 -15.15
N ALA A 344 -9.45 -18.61 -15.45
CA ALA A 344 -10.44 -18.72 -16.51
C ALA A 344 -11.59 -17.73 -16.30
N ARG A 345 -12.17 -17.68 -15.10
CA ARG A 345 -13.23 -16.73 -14.73
C ARG A 345 -12.81 -15.26 -14.85
N PHE A 346 -11.60 -14.92 -14.42
CA PHE A 346 -11.07 -13.57 -14.58
C PHE A 346 -11.00 -13.16 -16.06
N ILE A 347 -10.50 -14.06 -16.93
CA ILE A 347 -10.48 -13.85 -18.37
C ILE A 347 -11.89 -13.66 -18.93
N GLU A 348 -12.87 -14.43 -18.45
CA GLU A 348 -14.27 -14.27 -18.87
C GLU A 348 -14.82 -12.89 -18.49
N TYR A 349 -14.60 -12.41 -17.27
CA TYR A 349 -15.02 -11.07 -16.88
C TYR A 349 -14.36 -9.99 -17.73
N MET A 350 -13.05 -10.09 -17.98
CA MET A 350 -12.34 -9.12 -18.81
C MET A 350 -12.81 -9.15 -20.27
N ALA A 351 -13.09 -10.33 -20.83
CA ALA A 351 -13.60 -10.48 -22.18
C ALA A 351 -15.00 -9.88 -22.32
N ASN A 352 -15.89 -10.15 -21.35
CA ASN A 352 -17.22 -9.55 -21.34
C ASN A 352 -17.18 -8.04 -21.14
N ALA A 353 -16.27 -7.52 -20.30
CA ALA A 353 -16.06 -6.08 -20.16
C ALA A 353 -15.62 -5.42 -21.48
N GLN A 354 -14.72 -6.07 -22.21
CA GLN A 354 -14.25 -5.59 -23.51
C GLN A 354 -15.40 -5.57 -24.54
N CYS A 355 -16.16 -6.66 -24.64
CA CYS A 355 -17.33 -6.71 -25.54
C CYS A 355 -18.38 -5.66 -25.17
N ALA A 356 -18.71 -5.52 -23.88
CA ALA A 356 -19.63 -4.48 -23.41
C ALA A 356 -19.14 -3.06 -23.77
N ALA A 357 -17.82 -2.82 -23.69
CA ALA A 357 -17.23 -1.56 -24.13
C ALA A 357 -17.41 -1.33 -25.64
N SER A 358 -17.22 -2.35 -26.48
CA SER A 358 -17.43 -2.27 -27.94
C SER A 358 -18.89 -1.97 -28.31
N HIS A 359 -19.85 -2.42 -27.51
CA HIS A 359 -21.28 -2.15 -27.69
C HIS A 359 -21.79 -0.91 -26.91
N SER A 360 -20.88 -0.10 -26.35
CA SER A 360 -21.21 1.11 -25.56
C SER A 360 -22.10 0.85 -24.32
N LEU A 361 -22.03 -0.35 -23.75
CA LEU A 361 -22.75 -0.77 -22.54
C LEU A 361 -21.89 -0.49 -21.30
N LEU A 362 -21.79 0.78 -20.92
CA LEU A 362 -20.87 1.26 -19.87
C LEU A 362 -21.16 0.66 -18.48
N ASP A 363 -22.43 0.46 -18.12
CA ASP A 363 -22.81 -0.12 -16.83
C ASP A 363 -22.37 -1.58 -16.72
N GLN A 364 -22.52 -2.36 -17.80
CA GLN A 364 -22.10 -3.76 -17.85
C GLN A 364 -20.58 -3.88 -17.82
N ARG A 365 -19.88 -3.04 -18.58
CA ARG A 365 -18.42 -2.95 -18.52
C ARG A 365 -17.94 -2.72 -17.09
N THR A 366 -18.53 -1.72 -16.42
CA THR A 366 -18.15 -1.37 -15.04
C THR A 366 -18.42 -2.53 -14.07
N ALA A 367 -19.54 -3.23 -14.23
CA ALA A 367 -19.87 -4.40 -13.42
C ALA A 367 -18.85 -5.54 -13.60
N HIS A 368 -18.48 -5.86 -14.84
CA HIS A 368 -17.49 -6.91 -15.12
C HIS A 368 -16.09 -6.56 -14.62
N GLU A 369 -15.64 -5.31 -14.81
CA GLU A 369 -14.36 -4.82 -14.27
C GLU A 369 -14.36 -4.85 -12.73
N LYS A 370 -15.49 -4.52 -12.09
CA LYS A 370 -15.67 -4.60 -10.64
C LYS A 370 -15.57 -6.05 -10.15
N ASN A 371 -16.26 -7.00 -10.81
CA ASN A 371 -16.19 -8.41 -10.45
C ASN A 371 -14.75 -8.96 -10.56
N ALA A 372 -14.03 -8.62 -11.64
CA ALA A 372 -12.63 -8.98 -11.81
C ALA A 372 -11.73 -8.41 -10.68
N THR A 373 -12.00 -7.17 -10.27
CA THR A 373 -11.31 -6.50 -9.16
C THR A 373 -11.61 -7.16 -7.81
N GLU A 374 -12.87 -7.56 -7.57
CA GLU A 374 -13.29 -8.26 -6.36
C GLU A 374 -12.66 -9.65 -6.26
N MET A 375 -12.54 -10.38 -7.37
CA MET A 375 -11.81 -11.66 -7.40
C MET A 375 -10.35 -11.52 -6.93
N ILE A 376 -9.66 -10.45 -7.35
CA ILE A 376 -8.28 -10.18 -6.89
C ILE A 376 -8.29 -9.86 -5.40
N ARG A 377 -9.26 -9.07 -4.91
CA ARG A 377 -9.39 -8.76 -3.48
C ARG A 377 -9.58 -10.03 -2.64
N ASP A 378 -10.44 -10.94 -3.07
CA ASP A 378 -10.71 -12.20 -2.37
C ASP A 378 -9.48 -13.11 -2.37
N TRP A 379 -8.81 -13.24 -3.52
CA TRP A 379 -7.54 -13.96 -3.60
C TRP A 379 -6.48 -13.34 -2.67
N MET A 380 -6.35 -12.01 -2.63
CA MET A 380 -5.43 -11.34 -1.71
C MET A 380 -5.78 -11.54 -0.23
N ASN A 381 -7.05 -11.79 0.10
CA ASN A 381 -7.45 -12.21 1.44
C ASN A 381 -7.01 -13.65 1.74
N GLU A 382 -7.11 -14.57 0.78
CA GLU A 382 -6.59 -15.94 0.92
C GLU A 382 -5.06 -15.94 1.07
N VAL A 383 -4.34 -15.18 0.24
CA VAL A 383 -2.88 -15.01 0.33
C VAL A 383 -2.47 -14.56 1.73
N SER A 384 -3.21 -13.62 2.33
CA SER A 384 -2.90 -13.14 3.69
C SER A 384 -3.01 -14.20 4.78
N ARG A 385 -3.77 -15.28 4.55
CA ARG A 385 -3.97 -16.38 5.50
C ARG A 385 -2.96 -17.51 5.33
N GLN A 386 -2.23 -17.53 4.22
CA GLN A 386 -1.25 -18.56 3.89
C GLN A 386 0.18 -18.14 4.22
N ASN A 387 1.14 -19.02 3.94
CA ASN A 387 2.55 -18.78 4.14
C ASN A 387 3.20 -18.03 2.97
N VAL A 388 4.37 -17.47 3.24
CA VAL A 388 5.27 -16.80 2.30
C VAL A 388 6.70 -17.26 2.57
N SER A 389 7.39 -17.69 1.52
CA SER A 389 8.82 -18.03 1.57
C SER A 389 9.66 -16.78 1.28
N ALA A 390 10.49 -16.37 2.23
CA ALA A 390 11.47 -15.32 2.04
C ALA A 390 12.86 -15.89 1.70
N PHE A 391 13.52 -15.29 0.71
CA PHE A 391 14.88 -15.62 0.31
C PHE A 391 15.76 -14.37 0.34
N ILE A 392 16.89 -14.46 1.03
CA ILE A 392 17.87 -13.39 1.12
C ILE A 392 19.27 -13.97 1.39
N ARG A 393 20.27 -13.57 0.60
CA ARG A 393 21.66 -14.03 0.73
C ARG A 393 21.79 -15.56 0.80
N GLY A 394 21.04 -16.26 -0.07
CA GLY A 394 20.96 -17.72 -0.14
C GLY A 394 20.19 -18.42 0.99
N ASN A 395 19.73 -17.69 2.02
CA ASN A 395 18.95 -18.26 3.11
C ASN A 395 17.45 -18.23 2.78
N LYS A 396 16.77 -19.35 3.03
CA LYS A 396 15.30 -19.48 2.93
C LYS A 396 14.70 -19.48 4.33
N GLN A 397 13.60 -18.75 4.51
CA GLN A 397 12.79 -18.82 5.72
C GLN A 397 11.30 -18.66 5.39
N ASP A 398 10.45 -19.49 5.98
CA ASP A 398 9.00 -19.46 5.75
C ASP A 398 8.30 -18.72 6.89
N TYR A 399 7.35 -17.86 6.52
CA TYR A 399 6.58 -17.04 7.46
C TYR A 399 5.09 -17.13 7.15
N SER A 400 4.26 -16.86 8.16
CA SER A 400 2.85 -16.57 7.90
C SER A 400 2.71 -15.18 7.31
N SER A 401 1.95 -15.04 6.22
CA SER A 401 1.70 -13.75 5.56
C SER A 401 1.03 -12.73 6.49
N MET A 402 0.28 -13.17 7.51
CA MET A 402 -0.30 -12.28 8.53
C MET A 402 0.77 -11.55 9.35
N ARG A 403 1.94 -12.17 9.55
CA ARG A 403 3.05 -11.59 10.32
C ARG A 403 4.04 -10.81 9.46
N LEU A 404 3.75 -10.61 8.17
CA LEU A 404 4.70 -10.06 7.22
C LEU A 404 5.19 -8.66 7.62
N GLY A 405 4.32 -7.80 8.17
CA GLY A 405 4.73 -6.48 8.66
C GLY A 405 5.79 -6.51 9.76
N ASP A 406 5.62 -7.41 10.73
CA ASP A 406 6.60 -7.62 11.81
C ASP A 406 7.91 -8.22 11.26
N VAL A 407 7.81 -9.24 10.42
CA VAL A 407 8.97 -9.91 9.81
C VAL A 407 9.79 -8.93 8.97
N VAL A 408 9.12 -8.13 8.13
CA VAL A 408 9.79 -7.09 7.34
C VAL A 408 10.49 -6.10 8.25
N SER A 409 9.78 -5.54 9.23
CA SER A 409 10.28 -4.42 10.05
C SER A 409 11.32 -4.82 11.09
N LYS A 410 11.25 -6.05 11.63
CA LYS A 410 12.09 -6.50 12.76
C LYS A 410 13.17 -7.49 12.35
N GLU A 411 13.08 -8.13 11.18
CA GLU A 411 14.03 -9.15 10.77
C GLU A 411 14.66 -8.86 9.41
N LEU A 412 13.86 -8.71 8.35
CA LEU A 412 14.39 -8.57 6.99
C LEU A 412 15.15 -7.26 6.79
N VAL A 413 14.68 -6.16 7.39
CA VAL A 413 15.41 -4.89 7.40
C VAL A 413 16.79 -5.05 8.04
N LEU A 414 16.89 -5.76 9.17
CA LEU A 414 18.15 -5.93 9.90
C LEU A 414 19.15 -6.82 9.17
N LYS A 415 18.69 -7.75 8.35
CA LYS A 415 19.59 -8.55 7.50
C LYS A 415 20.34 -7.68 6.48
N ILE A 416 19.77 -6.55 6.05
CA ILE A 416 20.38 -5.63 5.07
C ILE A 416 21.03 -4.44 5.75
N PHE A 417 20.32 -3.78 6.66
CA PHE A 417 20.70 -2.51 7.27
C PHE A 417 21.02 -2.68 8.76
N ASN A 418 21.96 -3.58 9.05
CA ASN A 418 22.37 -3.91 10.42
C ASN A 418 23.12 -2.76 11.15
N LEU A 419 23.55 -1.71 10.43
CA LEU A 419 24.15 -0.50 11.01
C LEU A 419 23.27 0.76 10.86
N GLY A 420 22.00 0.58 10.47
CA GLY A 420 21.00 1.65 10.48
C GLY A 420 20.50 1.95 11.90
N ALA A 421 19.79 3.06 12.09
CA ALA A 421 19.24 3.42 13.41
C ALA A 421 18.25 2.38 13.95
N GLU A 422 17.57 1.66 13.06
CA GLU A 422 16.67 0.57 13.39
C GLU A 422 17.39 -0.67 13.96
N SER A 423 18.72 -0.77 13.90
CA SER A 423 19.47 -1.83 14.57
C SER A 423 19.25 -1.83 16.09
N LEU A 424 18.90 -0.67 16.66
CA LEU A 424 18.60 -0.53 18.08
C LEU A 424 17.20 -1.06 18.43
N ASP A 425 17.17 -2.14 19.20
CA ASP A 425 15.94 -2.80 19.65
C ASP A 425 14.99 -1.84 20.39
N ILE A 426 15.55 -0.93 21.20
CA ILE A 426 14.79 0.08 21.93
C ILE A 426 14.08 1.06 20.99
N LEU A 427 14.71 1.44 19.87
CA LEU A 427 14.09 2.30 18.87
C LEU A 427 12.98 1.56 18.14
N ARG A 428 13.21 0.32 17.70
CA ARG A 428 12.16 -0.47 17.04
C ARG A 428 10.94 -0.67 17.93
N SER A 429 11.16 -0.80 19.25
CA SER A 429 10.10 -1.06 20.22
C SER A 429 9.35 0.20 20.67
N LYS A 430 10.06 1.34 20.81
CA LYS A 430 9.50 2.56 21.44
C LYS A 430 9.30 3.74 20.50
N ALA A 431 9.92 3.76 19.32
CA ALA A 431 9.77 4.88 18.39
C ALA A 431 8.41 4.80 17.67
N PRO A 432 7.64 5.90 17.61
CA PRO A 432 6.40 5.92 16.84
C PRO A 432 6.72 5.84 15.35
N ASN A 433 5.78 5.32 14.55
CA ASN A 433 6.00 5.18 13.10
C ASN A 433 6.33 6.51 12.37
N THR A 434 5.85 7.64 12.89
CA THR A 434 6.15 8.98 12.36
C THR A 434 7.61 9.40 12.58
N PHE A 435 8.36 8.71 13.46
CA PHE A 435 9.80 8.91 13.64
C PHE A 435 10.60 8.53 12.39
N TRP A 436 10.18 7.45 11.74
CA TRP A 436 10.82 6.86 10.57
C TRP A 436 10.39 7.52 9.25
N ALA A 437 9.41 8.43 9.31
CA ALA A 437 8.88 9.09 8.12
C ALA A 437 9.96 9.95 7.45
N LYS A 438 9.91 9.97 6.12
CA LYS A 438 10.73 10.87 5.33
C LYS A 438 10.29 12.31 5.57
N MET A 439 11.22 13.17 5.98
CA MET A 439 10.93 14.57 6.27
C MET A 439 12.18 15.46 6.28
N ASN A 440 11.95 16.77 6.22
CA ASN A 440 12.96 17.77 6.49
C ASN A 440 13.08 18.01 8.01
N ALA A 441 14.16 17.53 8.62
CA ALA A 441 14.43 17.71 10.04
C ALA A 441 15.59 18.68 10.32
N LYS A 442 15.72 19.77 9.55
CA LYS A 442 16.71 20.86 9.78
C LYS A 442 16.77 21.33 11.23
N LYS A 443 15.61 21.48 11.88
CA LYS A 443 15.54 21.93 13.28
C LYS A 443 16.24 20.96 14.23
N ILE A 444 16.08 19.65 14.00
CA ILE A 444 16.80 18.63 14.77
C ILE A 444 18.30 18.69 14.53
N ALA A 445 18.75 18.81 13.28
CA ALA A 445 20.17 18.99 13.01
C ALA A 445 20.73 20.24 13.71
N GLN A 446 19.99 21.35 13.70
CA GLN A 446 20.38 22.57 14.42
C GLN A 446 20.51 22.30 15.93
N ASP A 447 19.49 21.70 16.54
CA ASP A 447 19.46 21.46 17.98
C ASP A 447 20.59 20.52 18.42
N ILE A 448 20.92 19.50 17.62
CA ILE A 448 22.06 18.60 17.87
C ILE A 448 23.41 19.31 17.72
N LEU A 449 23.59 20.14 16.69
CA LEU A 449 24.86 20.82 16.42
C LEU A 449 25.23 21.86 17.48
N VAL A 450 24.23 22.58 18.01
CA VAL A 450 24.47 23.66 19.00
C VAL A 450 24.45 23.18 20.44
N ALA A 451 23.89 22.00 20.72
CA ALA A 451 23.72 21.51 22.08
C ALA A 451 25.07 21.30 22.79
N THR A 452 25.09 21.70 24.05
CA THR A 452 26.24 21.53 24.95
C THR A 452 26.11 20.27 25.80
N SER A 453 24.88 19.86 26.12
CA SER A 453 24.58 18.66 26.90
C SER A 453 23.47 17.80 26.28
N LEU A 454 23.39 16.54 26.69
CA LEU A 454 22.33 15.61 26.29
C LEU A 454 20.96 16.08 26.78
N ASP A 455 20.88 16.63 28.00
CA ASP A 455 19.64 17.17 28.55
C ASP A 455 19.09 18.34 27.73
N GLU A 456 19.97 19.21 27.22
CA GLU A 456 19.57 20.32 26.35
C GLU A 456 18.93 19.82 25.05
N VAL A 457 19.42 18.70 24.50
CA VAL A 457 18.79 18.04 23.36
C VAL A 457 17.42 17.51 23.76
N ILE A 458 17.35 16.73 24.84
CA ILE A 458 16.12 16.04 25.27
C ILE A 458 14.99 17.03 25.56
N GLN A 459 15.27 18.17 26.20
CA GLN A 459 14.26 19.20 26.51
C GLN A 459 13.64 19.84 25.26
N LYS A 460 14.35 19.85 24.13
CA LYS A 460 13.86 20.38 22.85
C LYS A 460 13.06 19.36 22.04
N LEU A 461 13.11 18.07 22.41
CA LEU A 461 12.37 17.02 21.72
C LEU A 461 10.88 17.05 22.10
N GLN A 462 10.02 16.94 21.11
CA GLN A 462 8.56 16.92 21.24
C GLN A 462 7.91 15.98 20.20
N GLY A 463 6.83 15.31 20.61
CA GLY A 463 6.09 14.43 19.72
C GLY A 463 6.94 13.27 19.16
N PRO A 464 6.95 13.02 17.84
CA PRO A 464 7.65 11.86 17.27
C PRO A 464 9.17 11.83 17.45
N ASN A 465 9.81 13.00 17.58
CA ASN A 465 11.27 13.08 17.68
C ASN A 465 11.80 12.78 19.10
N ILE A 466 10.94 12.57 20.09
CA ILE A 466 11.32 12.12 21.45
C ILE A 466 12.15 10.83 21.38
N ALA A 467 11.92 9.99 20.37
CA ALA A 467 12.67 8.77 20.14
C ALA A 467 14.17 9.00 19.92
N ILE A 468 14.62 10.21 19.54
CA ILE A 468 16.05 10.57 19.42
C ILE A 468 16.80 10.29 20.73
N ARG A 469 16.15 10.42 21.90
CA ARG A 469 16.78 10.10 23.19
C ARG A 469 17.30 8.65 23.21
N TYR A 470 16.55 7.71 22.64
CA TYR A 470 16.93 6.30 22.59
C TYR A 470 18.08 6.04 21.61
N LEU A 471 18.27 6.91 20.63
CA LEU A 471 19.42 6.84 19.71
C LEU A 471 20.71 7.36 20.35
N LEU A 472 20.63 8.25 21.35
CA LEU A 472 21.79 8.90 21.96
C LEU A 472 22.18 8.31 23.31
N GLN A 473 21.21 7.94 24.14
CA GLN A 473 21.39 7.62 25.57
C GLN A 473 22.47 6.56 25.86
N ASP A 474 22.66 5.57 24.98
CA ASP A 474 23.58 4.45 25.20
C ASP A 474 24.94 4.68 24.51
N ALA A 475 25.03 5.72 23.66
CA ALA A 475 26.24 6.04 22.92
C ALA A 475 27.03 7.23 23.50
N VAL A 476 26.34 8.21 24.10
CA VAL A 476 26.96 9.47 24.54
C VAL A 476 26.66 9.82 25.99
N ASP A 477 27.62 10.45 26.66
CA ASP A 477 27.49 10.98 28.03
C ASP A 477 26.69 12.28 28.08
N GLU A 478 26.55 12.83 29.28
CA GLU A 478 25.83 14.10 29.54
C GLU A 478 26.39 15.28 28.73
N ASN A 479 27.67 15.23 28.33
CA ASN A 479 28.36 16.27 27.56
C ASN A 479 28.40 15.95 26.04
N LEU A 480 27.60 14.98 25.59
CA LEU A 480 27.53 14.49 24.22
C LEU A 480 28.86 13.89 23.73
N LYS A 481 29.76 13.47 24.63
CA LYS A 481 30.97 12.73 24.30
C LYS A 481 30.66 11.24 24.25
N VAL A 482 31.34 10.51 23.37
CA VAL A 482 31.19 9.06 23.28
C VAL A 482 31.57 8.42 24.61
N LYS A 483 30.70 7.57 25.17
CA LYS A 483 30.98 6.85 26.41
C LYS A 483 32.07 5.79 26.18
N SER A 484 32.87 5.50 27.20
CA SER A 484 33.94 4.49 27.11
C SER A 484 33.40 3.06 27.04
N ASP A 485 32.19 2.82 27.54
CA ASP A 485 31.49 1.54 27.55
C ASP A 485 30.43 1.41 26.44
N ALA A 486 30.34 2.40 25.53
CA ALA A 486 29.40 2.34 24.42
C ALA A 486 29.73 1.20 23.45
N ASP A 487 28.70 0.51 22.96
CA ASP A 487 28.86 -0.54 21.96
C ASP A 487 29.47 0.02 20.67
N THR A 488 30.59 -0.54 20.23
CA THR A 488 31.27 -0.14 18.99
C THR A 488 30.44 -0.38 17.74
N GLU A 489 29.46 -1.30 17.78
CA GLU A 489 28.51 -1.56 16.70
C GLU A 489 27.30 -0.61 16.70
N HIS A 490 27.19 0.28 17.70
CA HIS A 490 26.12 1.25 17.77
C HIS A 490 26.10 2.16 16.51
N PRO A 491 24.92 2.36 15.86
CA PRO A 491 24.82 3.05 14.57
C PRO A 491 25.40 4.47 14.59
N LEU A 492 25.17 5.23 15.69
CA LEU A 492 25.77 6.56 15.88
C LEU A 492 27.30 6.54 15.78
N LEU A 493 27.96 5.56 16.41
CA LEU A 493 29.41 5.47 16.43
C LEU A 493 29.97 5.02 15.09
N LYS A 494 29.30 4.08 14.42
CA LYS A 494 29.69 3.62 13.08
C LYS A 494 29.58 4.73 12.03
N VAL A 495 28.52 5.53 12.07
CA VAL A 495 28.36 6.67 11.17
C VAL A 495 29.38 7.77 11.49
N ASN A 496 29.58 8.07 12.77
CA ASN A 496 30.57 9.06 13.20
C ASN A 496 31.99 8.66 12.75
N LYS A 497 32.37 7.41 12.97
CA LYS A 497 33.66 6.86 12.54
C LYS A 497 33.81 6.91 11.01
N PHE A 498 32.78 6.55 10.26
CA PHE A 498 32.82 6.62 8.79
C PHE A 498 33.11 8.05 8.31
N ILE A 499 32.40 9.04 8.85
CA ILE A 499 32.58 10.45 8.48
C ILE A 499 33.97 10.95 8.91
N GLU A 500 34.38 10.62 10.14
CA GLU A 500 35.68 10.98 10.67
C GLU A 500 36.82 10.42 9.81
N ASP A 501 36.78 9.13 9.46
CA ASP A 501 37.79 8.48 8.63
C ASP A 501 37.86 9.11 7.21
N LYS A 502 36.70 9.39 6.60
CA LYS A 502 36.63 10.03 5.27
C LYS A 502 37.18 11.46 5.29
N ILE A 503 36.89 12.24 6.34
CA ILE A 503 37.40 13.60 6.49
C ILE A 503 38.91 13.59 6.81
N ARG A 504 39.38 12.76 7.75
CA ARG A 504 40.80 12.69 8.12
C ARG A 504 41.71 12.25 6.97
N ARG A 505 41.19 11.42 6.06
CA ARG A 505 41.90 10.98 4.84
C ARG A 505 41.71 11.94 3.66
N ALA A 506 40.95 13.03 3.82
CA ALA A 506 40.78 14.01 2.77
C ALA A 506 42.10 14.72 2.49
N ASP A 507 42.39 14.92 1.21
CA ASP A 507 43.48 15.78 0.77
C ASP A 507 43.05 17.25 0.96
N PRO A 508 43.69 18.03 1.84
CA PRO A 508 43.30 19.43 2.09
C PRO A 508 43.44 20.33 0.86
N THR A 509 44.22 19.92 -0.14
CA THR A 509 44.44 20.68 -1.39
C THR A 509 43.33 20.46 -2.42
N ARG A 510 42.43 19.50 -2.17
CA ARG A 510 41.33 19.14 -3.07
C ARG A 510 39.97 19.46 -2.47
N ASP A 511 39.02 19.69 -3.36
CA ASP A 511 37.63 19.88 -3.01
C ASP A 511 37.02 18.60 -2.42
N PHE A 512 36.25 18.77 -1.35
CA PHE A 512 35.56 17.71 -0.64
C PHE A 512 34.06 17.93 -0.69
N ASN A 513 33.38 17.18 -1.56
CA ASN A 513 31.92 17.23 -1.69
C ASN A 513 31.25 16.24 -0.73
N PHE A 514 30.41 16.73 0.19
CA PHE A 514 29.73 15.86 1.17
C PHE A 514 28.82 14.82 0.52
N ALA A 515 28.08 15.21 -0.52
CA ALA A 515 27.17 14.28 -1.18
C ALA A 515 27.93 13.12 -1.82
N ASP A 516 29.05 13.41 -2.50
CA ASP A 516 29.85 12.39 -3.16
C ASP A 516 30.66 11.54 -2.15
N LYS A 517 31.28 12.18 -1.16
CA LYS A 517 32.20 11.50 -0.24
C LYS A 517 31.49 10.66 0.82
N PHE A 518 30.24 11.00 1.14
CA PHE A 518 29.43 10.29 2.12
C PHE A 518 28.27 9.50 1.49
N GLU A 519 28.20 9.37 0.16
CA GLU A 519 27.16 8.59 -0.54
C GLU A 519 27.06 7.14 -0.03
N ASP A 520 28.18 6.51 0.34
CA ASP A 520 28.18 5.13 0.85
C ASP A 520 27.30 4.98 2.13
N LEU A 521 27.10 6.04 2.91
CA LEU A 521 26.18 6.00 4.08
C LEU A 521 24.72 5.80 3.68
N THR A 522 24.36 6.12 2.45
CA THR A 522 23.02 5.91 1.92
C THR A 522 22.76 4.46 1.51
N ASN A 523 23.83 3.66 1.40
CA ASN A 523 23.78 2.24 1.02
C ASN A 523 23.80 1.34 2.28
N PRO A 524 23.37 0.07 2.16
CA PRO A 524 23.65 -0.96 3.16
C PRO A 524 25.16 -1.01 3.49
N PRO A 525 25.55 -1.23 4.77
CA PRO A 525 24.72 -1.59 5.92
C PRO A 525 24.04 -0.43 6.66
N TYR A 526 24.27 0.82 6.26
CA TYR A 526 23.79 2.01 6.98
C TYR A 526 22.38 2.43 6.53
N GLY A 527 22.23 2.74 5.24
CA GLY A 527 20.97 3.17 4.66
C GLY A 527 20.43 4.47 5.25
N ILE A 528 21.28 5.47 5.50
CA ILE A 528 20.86 6.79 6.01
C ILE A 528 19.98 7.49 4.96
N PHE A 529 18.86 8.04 5.42
CA PHE A 529 17.89 8.76 4.60
C PHE A 529 17.30 9.95 5.37
N PRO A 530 16.60 10.89 4.71
CA PRO A 530 16.10 12.10 5.38
C PRO A 530 14.92 11.79 6.32
N SER A 531 15.24 11.35 7.53
CA SER A 531 14.35 11.09 8.67
C SER A 531 14.91 11.72 9.95
N TYR A 532 14.15 11.73 11.05
CA TYR A 532 14.70 12.22 12.32
C TYR A 532 16.01 11.51 12.70
N ALA A 533 16.05 10.19 12.58
CA ALA A 533 17.25 9.41 12.84
C ALA A 533 18.40 9.80 11.90
N GLY A 534 18.14 9.93 10.60
CA GLY A 534 19.19 10.26 9.63
C GLY A 534 19.79 11.65 9.84
N TYR A 535 18.95 12.67 10.13
CA TYR A 535 19.43 14.01 10.47
C TYR A 535 20.22 14.00 11.79
N THR A 536 19.78 13.25 12.81
CA THR A 536 20.52 13.14 14.08
C THR A 536 21.89 12.49 13.88
N LEU A 537 21.95 11.33 13.21
CA LEU A 537 23.20 10.59 12.95
C LEU A 537 24.21 11.47 12.21
N PHE A 538 23.76 12.16 11.16
CA PHE A 538 24.64 12.98 10.34
C PHE A 538 25.07 14.27 11.06
N ALA A 539 24.15 14.96 11.73
CA ALA A 539 24.45 16.18 12.49
C ALA A 539 25.41 15.93 13.66
N TYR A 540 25.20 14.86 14.43
CA TYR A 540 26.09 14.49 15.53
C TYR A 540 27.52 14.26 15.03
N SER A 541 27.65 13.51 13.93
CA SER A 541 28.96 13.16 13.35
C SER A 541 29.74 14.38 12.82
N LEU A 542 29.03 15.43 12.40
CA LEU A 542 29.63 16.68 11.93
C LEU A 542 29.96 17.68 13.06
N ARG A 543 29.48 17.45 14.29
CA ARG A 543 29.65 18.38 15.43
C ARG A 543 31.12 18.68 15.72
N GLN A 544 31.99 17.67 15.67
CA GLN A 544 33.44 17.85 15.94
C GLN A 544 34.19 18.65 14.86
N TRP A 545 33.54 18.88 13.71
CA TRP A 545 34.08 19.57 12.55
C TRP A 545 33.56 21.01 12.39
N ILE A 546 32.70 21.47 13.30
CA ILE A 546 32.26 22.87 13.36
C ILE A 546 33.49 23.80 13.40
N GLY A 547 33.53 24.77 12.49
CA GLY A 547 34.63 25.72 12.37
C GLY A 547 35.93 25.16 11.76
N LYS A 548 35.98 23.87 11.43
CA LYS A 548 37.16 23.20 10.81
C LYS A 548 36.97 22.87 9.33
N ILE A 549 35.76 23.06 8.82
CA ILE A 549 35.39 22.91 7.41
C ILE A 549 35.19 24.30 6.82
N TYR A 550 35.68 24.54 5.61
CA TYR A 550 35.63 25.84 4.96
C TYR A 550 34.88 25.77 3.64
N SER A 551 34.09 26.80 3.33
CA SER A 551 33.55 26.95 1.97
C SER A 551 34.67 27.11 0.95
N ILE A 552 34.36 26.95 -0.35
CA ILE A 552 35.30 27.28 -1.43
C ILE A 552 35.77 28.74 -1.34
N ASP A 553 34.92 29.63 -0.81
CA ASP A 553 35.26 31.03 -0.55
C ASP A 553 36.15 31.24 0.69
N GLY A 554 36.53 30.19 1.40
CA GLY A 554 37.40 30.23 2.58
C GLY A 554 36.71 30.63 3.88
N LYS A 555 35.37 30.66 3.93
CA LYS A 555 34.62 30.97 5.16
C LYS A 555 34.41 29.71 6.01
N PRO A 556 34.68 29.75 7.34
CA PRO A 556 34.44 28.59 8.20
C PRO A 556 32.95 28.25 8.28
N ARG A 557 32.65 26.96 8.31
CA ARG A 557 31.30 26.41 8.47
C ARG A 557 30.98 26.28 9.96
N LEU A 558 30.26 27.28 10.47
CA LEU A 558 29.66 27.27 11.80
C LEU A 558 28.41 26.38 11.82
N ALA A 559 27.89 26.08 13.01
CA ALA A 559 26.73 25.20 13.20
C ALA A 559 25.53 25.57 12.31
N GLN A 560 25.20 26.86 12.19
CA GLN A 560 24.08 27.32 11.37
C GLN A 560 24.28 27.00 9.88
N HIS A 561 25.51 27.14 9.36
CA HIS A 561 25.84 26.80 7.97
C HIS A 561 25.72 25.29 7.75
N LEU A 562 26.25 24.48 8.67
CA LEU A 562 26.22 23.02 8.56
C LEU A 562 24.80 22.45 8.54
N VAL A 563 23.82 23.09 9.19
CA VAL A 563 22.40 22.69 9.09
C VAL A 563 21.91 22.72 7.65
N ASP A 564 22.23 23.80 6.93
CA ASP A 564 21.86 23.95 5.52
C ASP A 564 22.65 22.99 4.63
N ASP A 565 23.93 22.79 4.93
CA ASP A 565 24.81 21.86 4.21
C ASP A 565 24.31 20.40 4.35
N ILE A 566 23.89 19.97 5.55
CA ILE A 566 23.28 18.65 5.81
C ILE A 566 21.99 18.48 5.00
N PHE A 567 21.11 19.49 5.05
CA PHE A 567 19.85 19.44 4.31
C PHE A 567 20.06 19.36 2.79
N GLU A 568 20.95 20.18 2.24
CA GLU A 568 21.26 20.15 0.81
C GLU A 568 21.93 18.83 0.41
N THR A 569 22.74 18.23 1.29
CA THR A 569 23.31 16.89 1.07
C THR A 569 22.21 15.83 0.93
N PHE A 570 21.23 15.79 1.85
CA PHE A 570 20.09 14.88 1.74
C PHE A 570 19.27 15.10 0.47
N LYS A 571 19.05 16.37 0.09
CA LYS A 571 18.33 16.72 -1.13
C LYS A 571 19.07 16.29 -2.39
N ILE A 572 20.41 16.37 -2.40
CA ILE A 572 21.24 15.87 -3.49
C ILE A 572 21.07 14.36 -3.63
N TRP A 573 21.25 13.59 -2.54
CA TRP A 573 21.03 12.14 -2.54
C TRP A 573 19.63 11.77 -3.01
N GLU A 574 18.60 12.50 -2.57
CA GLU A 574 17.22 12.28 -3.00
C GLU A 574 17.02 12.55 -4.49
N SER A 575 17.61 13.63 -5.03
CA SER A 575 17.45 13.99 -6.44
C SER A 575 18.33 13.16 -7.38
N GLY A 576 19.43 12.58 -6.89
CA GLY A 576 20.46 11.92 -7.70
C GLY A 576 21.22 12.89 -8.62
N LYS A 577 21.16 14.20 -8.36
CA LYS A 577 21.80 15.24 -9.18
C LYS A 577 23.04 15.80 -8.49
N ASN A 578 24.17 15.77 -9.19
CA ASN A 578 25.41 16.38 -8.69
C ASN A 578 25.24 17.88 -8.44
N SER A 579 25.87 18.38 -7.40
CA SER A 579 25.81 19.78 -7.00
C SER A 579 27.06 20.17 -6.22
N ASN A 580 27.65 21.31 -6.58
CA ASN A 580 28.82 21.86 -5.90
C ASN A 580 28.45 22.67 -4.64
N LYS A 581 27.16 22.74 -4.27
CA LYS A 581 26.70 23.54 -3.12
C LYS A 581 27.25 23.05 -1.78
N VAL A 582 27.51 21.75 -1.68
CA VAL A 582 28.06 21.08 -0.49
C VAL A 582 29.51 20.67 -0.70
N THR A 583 30.26 21.50 -1.43
CA THR A 583 31.69 21.33 -1.67
C THR A 583 32.48 22.25 -0.74
N PHE A 584 33.44 21.64 -0.05
CA PHE A 584 34.22 22.28 1.02
C PHE A 584 35.71 22.01 0.86
N THR A 585 36.51 22.75 1.61
CA THR A 585 37.95 22.54 1.78
C THR A 585 38.27 22.44 3.26
N PHE A 586 39.42 21.84 3.58
CA PHE A 586 39.92 21.74 4.95
C PHE A 586 41.13 22.66 5.12
N GLU A 587 41.27 23.28 6.29
CA GLU A 587 42.45 24.09 6.59
C GLU A 587 43.68 23.20 6.73
N THR A 588 44.76 23.53 6.00
CA THR A 588 46.07 22.90 6.19
C THR A 588 46.70 23.38 7.50
N LYS A 589 47.54 22.55 8.12
CA LYS A 589 48.27 22.93 9.34
C LYS A 589 49.10 24.19 9.12
N GLU A 590 49.70 24.31 7.95
CA GLU A 590 50.50 25.45 7.50
C GLU A 590 49.63 26.71 7.38
N ALA A 591 48.43 26.61 6.81
CA ALA A 591 47.52 27.76 6.68
C ALA A 591 47.08 28.29 8.07
N GLY A 592 46.73 27.40 9.00
CA GLY A 592 46.36 27.78 10.36
C GLY A 592 47.53 28.41 11.14
N GLN A 593 48.74 27.84 11.02
CA GLN A 593 49.95 28.40 11.64
C GLN A 593 50.28 29.79 11.09
N LEU A 594 50.27 29.93 9.76
CA LEU A 594 50.55 31.19 9.09
C LEU A 594 49.51 32.26 9.41
N CYS A 595 48.23 31.90 9.47
CA CYS A 595 47.16 32.80 9.91
C CYS A 595 47.45 33.38 11.31
N ASN A 596 47.75 32.51 12.29
CA ASN A 596 48.08 32.93 13.65
C ASN A 596 49.33 33.83 13.71
N LEU A 597 50.37 33.51 12.95
CA LEU A 597 51.58 34.33 12.87
C LEU A 597 51.29 35.71 12.25
N LEU A 598 50.47 35.80 11.20
CA LEU A 598 50.09 37.08 10.60
C LEU A 598 49.28 37.93 11.57
N VAL A 599 48.31 37.34 12.26
CA VAL A 599 47.51 38.03 13.29
C VAL A 599 48.39 38.59 14.39
N LYS A 600 49.35 37.79 14.88
CA LYS A 600 50.30 38.21 15.93
C LYS A 600 51.25 39.31 15.44
N THR A 601 51.85 39.13 14.27
CA THR A 601 52.90 40.01 13.72
C THR A 601 52.36 41.40 13.40
N PHE A 602 51.20 41.46 12.73
CA PHE A 602 50.59 42.73 12.32
C PHE A 602 49.55 43.27 13.31
N ARG A 603 49.36 42.59 14.45
CA ARG A 603 48.34 42.91 15.47
C ARG A 603 46.97 43.13 14.86
N LEU A 604 46.56 42.23 13.97
CA LEU A 604 45.38 42.46 13.12
C LEU A 604 44.08 42.57 13.93
N ASN A 605 44.01 41.95 15.12
CA ASN A 605 42.87 42.01 16.02
C ASN A 605 42.65 43.40 16.66
N THR A 606 43.60 44.33 16.54
CA THR A 606 43.45 45.71 17.05
C THR A 606 42.96 46.67 15.99
N LEU A 607 42.74 46.22 14.75
CA LEU A 607 42.28 47.07 13.65
C LEU A 607 40.80 47.44 13.84
N PRO A 608 40.40 48.72 13.69
CA PRO A 608 39.01 49.15 13.92
C PRO A 608 37.98 48.45 13.01
N SER A 609 38.40 48.05 11.80
CA SER A 609 37.54 47.50 10.74
C SER A 609 37.49 45.97 10.70
N TYR A 610 38.27 45.26 11.52
CA TYR A 610 38.38 43.80 11.50
C TYR A 610 38.36 43.26 12.92
N LYS A 611 37.26 42.60 13.30
CA LYS A 611 37.09 42.09 14.67
C LYS A 611 37.16 40.57 14.81
N ASP A 612 37.06 39.82 13.72
CA ASP A 612 37.12 38.35 13.74
C ASP A 612 37.91 37.82 12.53
N ILE A 613 39.20 37.54 12.73
CA ILE A 613 40.08 36.96 11.71
C ILE A 613 40.13 35.45 11.95
N SER A 614 39.43 34.70 11.09
CA SER A 614 39.14 33.28 11.32
C SER A 614 39.79 32.33 10.30
N SER A 615 40.45 32.89 9.28
CA SER A 615 41.07 32.13 8.20
C SER A 615 42.29 32.85 7.65
N LEU A 616 43.18 32.12 6.98
CA LEU A 616 44.31 32.71 6.25
C LEU A 616 43.84 33.77 5.23
N LYS A 617 42.69 33.55 4.58
CA LYS A 617 42.13 34.53 3.63
C LYS A 617 41.75 35.84 4.32
N ASP A 618 41.11 35.77 5.49
CA ASP A 618 40.75 36.95 6.29
C ASP A 618 42.01 37.67 6.78
N ALA A 619 43.02 36.93 7.25
CA ALA A 619 44.28 37.51 7.71
C ALA A 619 44.97 38.28 6.57
N ARG A 620 45.02 37.71 5.36
CA ARG A 620 45.57 38.38 4.19
C ARG A 620 44.78 39.63 3.79
N TRP A 621 43.45 39.58 3.85
CA TRP A 621 42.61 40.72 3.52
C TRP A 621 42.75 41.83 4.57
N ALA A 622 42.82 41.48 5.86
CA ALA A 622 43.11 42.41 6.95
C ALA A 622 44.48 43.07 6.80
N VAL A 623 45.51 42.31 6.39
CA VAL A 623 46.85 42.86 6.11
C VAL A 623 46.81 43.86 4.93
N THR A 624 46.20 43.49 3.80
CA THR A 624 46.20 44.35 2.59
C THR A 624 45.23 45.53 2.65
N LYS A 625 44.03 45.34 3.18
CA LYS A 625 42.95 46.34 3.16
C LYS A 625 42.73 47.03 4.50
N GLY A 626 43.19 46.44 5.60
CA GLY A 626 43.19 47.05 6.93
C GLY A 626 44.53 47.70 7.25
N TYR A 627 45.55 46.87 7.56
CA TYR A 627 46.85 47.31 8.03
C TYR A 627 47.56 48.25 7.04
N SER A 628 47.74 47.85 5.78
CA SER A 628 48.38 48.71 4.77
C SER A 628 47.60 50.00 4.49
N LYS A 629 46.27 49.99 4.65
CA LYS A 629 45.43 51.18 4.47
C LYS A 629 45.58 52.15 5.64
N GLU A 630 45.61 51.65 6.87
CA GLU A 630 45.83 52.48 8.07
C GLU A 630 47.22 53.11 8.05
N LYS A 631 48.25 52.36 7.64
CA LYS A 631 49.63 52.87 7.56
C LYS A 631 49.88 53.73 6.32
N GLY A 632 48.98 53.73 5.34
CA GLY A 632 49.07 54.54 4.12
C GLY A 632 50.03 54.01 3.04
N TYR A 633 50.70 52.87 3.27
CA TYR A 633 51.69 52.31 2.35
C TYR A 633 51.52 50.78 2.19
N PRO A 634 51.72 50.24 0.98
CA PRO A 634 51.79 48.79 0.76
C PRO A 634 52.98 48.13 1.47
N LEU A 635 52.85 46.85 1.84
CA LEU A 635 53.93 46.11 2.53
C LEU A 635 55.25 46.05 1.78
N TRP A 636 55.22 45.98 0.44
CA TRP A 636 56.44 45.90 -0.35
C TRP A 636 57.35 47.14 -0.21
N VAL A 637 56.80 48.28 0.22
CA VAL A 637 57.55 49.54 0.41
C VAL A 637 58.58 49.40 1.53
N LEU A 638 58.34 48.51 2.51
CA LEU A 638 59.27 48.28 3.63
C LEU A 638 60.68 47.90 3.17
N LYS A 639 60.83 47.34 1.97
CA LYS A 639 62.14 46.95 1.38
C LYS A 639 63.04 48.14 1.05
N TYR A 640 62.48 49.33 0.93
CA TYR A 640 63.17 50.54 0.47
C TYR A 640 63.38 51.56 1.59
N VAL A 641 63.18 51.16 2.85
CA VAL A 641 63.41 52.02 4.02
C VAL A 641 64.91 52.10 4.33
N ASP A 642 65.42 53.32 4.53
CA ASP A 642 66.82 53.55 4.89
C ASP A 642 67.20 52.83 6.19
N GLY A 643 68.29 52.06 6.16
CA GLY A 643 68.77 51.29 7.31
C GLY A 643 68.12 49.91 7.51
N ILE A 644 67.35 49.41 6.53
CA ILE A 644 66.80 48.06 6.60
C ILE A 644 67.92 47.00 6.59
N LYS A 645 67.79 45.99 7.46
CA LYS A 645 68.69 44.84 7.45
C LYS A 645 68.46 44.02 6.17
N PRO A 646 69.51 43.66 5.40
CA PRO A 646 69.37 42.88 4.17
C PRO A 646 68.59 41.56 4.35
N GLU A 647 68.67 40.96 5.53
CA GLU A 647 67.98 39.73 5.92
C GLU A 647 66.45 39.84 5.94
N LEU A 648 65.90 41.06 6.08
CA LEU A 648 64.45 41.29 6.13
C LEU A 648 63.82 41.43 4.74
N ILE A 649 64.62 41.69 3.70
CA ILE A 649 64.13 41.89 2.33
C ILE A 649 63.46 40.61 1.79
N PRO A 650 64.09 39.40 1.88
CA PRO A 650 63.45 38.16 1.46
C PRO A 650 62.16 37.83 2.22
N LEU A 651 62.12 38.12 3.53
CA LEU A 651 60.92 37.94 4.36
C LEU A 651 59.78 38.85 3.86
N ILE A 652 60.04 40.12 3.58
CA ILE A 652 59.03 41.05 3.08
C ILE A 652 58.50 40.61 1.71
N ASP A 653 59.35 40.15 0.81
CA ASP A 653 58.93 39.62 -0.50
C ASP A 653 58.06 38.38 -0.37
N LYS A 654 58.42 37.47 0.54
CA LYS A 654 57.65 36.25 0.79
C LYS A 654 56.31 36.55 1.44
N LEU A 655 56.27 37.44 2.44
CA LEU A 655 55.03 37.90 3.07
C LEU A 655 54.13 38.62 2.07
N TYR A 656 54.69 39.47 1.22
CA TYR A 656 53.93 40.13 0.17
C TYR A 656 53.31 39.12 -0.81
N SER A 657 54.08 38.11 -1.21
CA SER A 657 53.62 37.02 -2.07
C SER A 657 52.49 36.21 -1.41
N VAL A 658 52.66 35.81 -0.15
CA VAL A 658 51.62 35.13 0.65
C VAL A 658 50.35 35.95 0.72
N VAL A 659 50.49 37.25 0.99
CA VAL A 659 49.34 38.14 1.19
C VAL A 659 48.63 38.47 -0.12
N THR A 660 49.32 38.46 -1.26
CA THR A 660 48.74 38.80 -2.57
C THR A 660 48.30 37.57 -3.39
N ASP A 661 48.86 36.38 -3.17
CA ASP A 661 48.52 35.16 -3.91
C ASP A 661 47.14 34.62 -3.55
N VAL A 662 46.13 34.88 -4.39
CA VAL A 662 44.74 34.44 -4.21
C VAL A 662 44.62 32.91 -4.04
N ASN A 663 45.58 32.13 -4.53
CA ASN A 663 45.60 30.66 -4.46
C ASN A 663 46.57 30.10 -3.40
N ILE A 664 47.01 30.89 -2.42
CA ILE A 664 47.97 30.47 -1.39
C ILE A 664 47.65 29.12 -0.72
N ASN A 665 46.35 28.80 -0.52
CA ASN A 665 45.91 27.54 0.07
C ASN A 665 46.29 26.30 -0.77
N LYS A 666 46.60 26.49 -2.06
CA LYS A 666 47.06 25.46 -3.00
C LYS A 666 48.58 25.41 -3.14
N ASN A 667 49.32 26.23 -2.37
CA ASN A 667 50.77 26.30 -2.40
C ASN A 667 51.38 26.11 -0.99
N PRO A 668 51.42 24.87 -0.46
CA PRO A 668 51.94 24.58 0.87
C PRO A 668 53.41 24.99 1.05
N ALA A 669 54.24 24.83 0.01
CA ALA A 669 55.65 25.20 0.05
C ALA A 669 55.85 26.70 0.32
N LEU A 670 55.07 27.56 -0.37
CA LEU A 670 55.07 29.00 -0.15
C LEU A 670 54.65 29.38 1.28
N MET A 671 53.73 28.61 1.89
CA MET A 671 53.31 28.81 3.29
C MET A 671 54.40 28.36 4.28
N SER A 672 55.00 27.18 4.10
CA SER A 672 56.06 26.67 4.96
C SER A 672 57.28 27.59 4.99
N GLU A 673 57.75 28.05 3.83
CA GLU A 673 58.86 28.99 3.73
C GLU A 673 58.55 30.33 4.43
N ALA A 674 57.31 30.81 4.33
CA ALA A 674 56.91 32.04 5.02
C ALA A 674 56.84 31.87 6.55
N ILE A 675 56.43 30.70 7.03
CA ILE A 675 56.40 30.36 8.46
C ILE A 675 57.82 30.30 9.02
N GLU A 676 58.76 29.67 8.31
CA GLU A 676 60.16 29.61 8.72
C GLU A 676 60.76 31.01 8.89
N LEU A 677 60.54 31.90 7.92
CA LEU A 677 61.06 33.27 7.97
C LEU A 677 60.40 34.14 9.05
N LEU A 678 59.16 33.84 9.46
CA LEU A 678 58.43 34.57 10.51
C LEU A 678 58.77 34.11 11.94
N ASN A 679 59.43 32.96 12.08
CA ASN A 679 59.86 32.40 13.38
C ASN A 679 61.33 32.72 13.72
N ILE A 680 62.06 33.34 12.80
CA ILE A 680 63.39 33.96 13.01
C ILE A 680 63.17 35.34 13.62
#